data_AF-A0A537FBH9-F1
#
_entry.id   AF-A0A537FBH9-F1
#
_cell.length_a   1.000
_cell.length_b   1.000
_cell.length_c   1.000
_cell.angle_alpha   90.00
_cell.angle_beta   90.00
_cell.angle_gamma   90.00
#
_symmetry.space_group_name_H-M   'P 1'
#
loop_
_entity.id
_entity.type
_entity.pdbx_description
1 polymer ?
#
loop_
_entity_poly.entity_id
_entity_poly.type
_entity_poly.pdbx_seq_one_letter_code
_entity_poly.pdbx_strand_id
1 'polypeptide(L)'
;MTLVEVQKPNLTQEEMRYAVKKLHRQPNEAEWAMLEAEWSEHCSYKSSRQLLEQLPSKGPRVLIGPGFDAGVIDVGDNWVITLHIESHNHPSAIDPYGGAATGVGGVVRDILSLGTRPIALLDPLRFGSLESTHTRWLFDNVVRGIADYGNCVSGEDLVCFTNSDNFHLSSFGDFFDNFSKNKTYSVEYATETTTILKPKTDIRVLSFDFEEKRSRFCQVTRIYKVKVSKLLKIHTTLGRVISVTPDHPMFILKDGEVAVRSAAELLAGDEIPVLCDYPRSNAFPNSYAIDIIQELSRRSLVDRVTLRPATFKLIALKEKLLPLLRSAGVTPQQWGHYFRYDYLPLKLFLQLEKQSGVFLIKRCDLLIYLRGGRINPIPAVLDIDRNFARLIGYFLSEGCRYDERSGSGKTSRLIWTFREDETEYIDDVCSILKRFKVRFSKRQSSPSTVQVKVSSGVLGFVFREVLACGKDSYSKEIPSFLYKLHEDVIRELLTGIIRGDGSLRAKPSEPVGFRYATCSSLLFQQVLLLLQSFGYVAATRATLNQKSTVPLYELEIHGLEQVRSLTDLLSSQLRSKMELRLRESKYPKLAHPRFKRYEKHATVKVTQTEELTGNFHVYNFEVDGTHNFVTSGGIITHNCIGVPTIGGEVEFDQSFQRNCLVDVVCVGLGRRNKLVLAEAKHPGDQVYLIGGSTGRDGIRGASFASRVLTEKSDSERSAVQVPDPFMKKIIIEAVLEAVDKGLISGMKDLGGGGLTCGLSEMAAKAGTGMEIDLDQVRTREPGMQPAELLISESQERMLLTVKKRDEEKLRAVLDKWDVGYAKIGQVTRDGLLIIKHAGRIIAKAPAEFVAEAPLAPRTAKKPAYIDQLANNPEPDEPVDLVETLLQLLASPNIASKEWVYRQYDHEVGLKTVIRPGQADSAILHLPNKRSLAATTDGNSKQSYLDPYWGTVNILCEAVSNLVATGATPLAIVDHLQFGDPGNPEVYWTFKETVRAITDYLRTMHVPCVGGKVSFYNEDEQTKTAIKPTPVIAALGLRDPKTPWTTLSLKEENDDLILVGTTNGDMGGTEYYEQTHHLVGGSVSKPNLRKENRFHRAVLRAIRSGRVKAAHDVSKGGLATALAEMAIAGDKGFLVDLGKVPGKVARMDYLLFSENKPRYVLESNRKNTLLILRGLKSLKIPAAKIGTVQKTDLVFSYPGKTMISIPLSSAKEKWASIPRAMEATL
;
A
#
# COMPACT_ATOMS: atom_id res chain seq x y z
N MET A 1 31.90 43.04 -21.16
CA MET A 1 30.73 42.55 -21.90
C MET A 1 31.10 41.21 -22.50
N THR A 2 30.90 40.13 -21.74
CA THR A 2 30.96 38.76 -22.26
C THR A 2 29.56 38.42 -22.74
N LEU A 3 29.44 38.14 -24.04
CA LEU A 3 28.24 37.58 -24.66
C LEU A 3 27.92 36.26 -23.97
N VAL A 4 26.87 36.24 -23.14
CA VAL A 4 26.25 34.98 -22.75
C VAL A 4 25.61 34.44 -24.03
N GLU A 5 26.13 33.33 -24.55
CA GLU A 5 25.51 32.60 -25.64
C GLU A 5 24.08 32.26 -25.23
N VAL A 6 23.10 32.85 -25.90
CA VAL A 6 21.69 32.43 -25.81
C VAL A 6 21.66 30.98 -26.31
N GLN A 7 21.42 30.03 -25.41
CA GLN A 7 21.23 28.63 -25.80
C GLN A 7 20.15 28.55 -26.88
N LYS A 8 20.49 27.94 -28.00
CA LYS A 8 19.59 27.78 -29.14
C LYS A 8 18.42 26.86 -28.74
N PRO A 9 17.15 27.22 -29.03
CA PRO A 9 16.00 26.36 -28.70
C PRO A 9 16.10 25.00 -29.41
N ASN A 10 15.65 23.93 -28.74
CA ASN A 10 15.65 22.57 -29.28
C ASN A 10 14.50 22.33 -30.27
N LEU A 11 14.39 23.20 -31.27
CA LEU A 11 13.41 23.16 -32.35
C LEU A 11 14.16 23.05 -33.69
N THR A 12 13.53 22.42 -34.67
CA THR A 12 14.07 22.37 -36.03
C THR A 12 14.10 23.77 -36.65
N GLN A 13 14.94 23.98 -37.66
CA GLN A 13 14.99 25.26 -38.37
C GLN A 13 13.64 25.62 -39.02
N GLU A 14 12.88 24.62 -39.45
CA GLU A 14 11.56 24.81 -40.03
C GLU A 14 10.53 25.25 -38.99
N GLU A 15 10.51 24.63 -37.81
CA GLU A 15 9.68 25.04 -36.67
C GLU A 15 10.02 26.45 -36.21
N MET A 16 11.30 26.80 -36.10
CA MET A 16 11.72 28.15 -35.76
C MET A 16 11.23 29.19 -36.78
N ARG A 17 11.36 28.89 -38.09
CA ARG A 17 10.85 29.77 -39.16
C ARG A 17 9.32 29.88 -39.11
N TYR A 18 8.63 28.77 -38.84
CA TYR A 18 7.18 28.73 -38.69
C TYR A 18 6.73 29.61 -37.51
N ALA A 19 7.39 29.53 -36.36
CA ALA A 19 7.10 30.32 -35.18
C ALA A 19 7.25 31.84 -35.46
N VAL A 20 8.36 32.25 -36.06
CA VAL A 20 8.59 33.67 -36.43
C VAL A 20 7.54 34.16 -37.42
N LYS A 21 7.18 33.32 -38.41
CA LYS A 21 6.14 33.64 -39.40
C LYS A 21 4.77 33.82 -38.76
N LYS A 22 4.40 32.96 -37.81
CA LYS A 22 3.08 32.98 -37.14
C LYS A 22 2.95 34.12 -36.13
N LEU A 23 4.03 34.47 -35.43
CA LEU A 23 4.03 35.56 -34.46
C LEU A 23 4.29 36.94 -35.08
N HIS A 24 4.75 36.99 -36.34
CA HIS A 24 5.16 38.22 -37.04
C HIS A 24 6.30 39.00 -36.33
N ARG A 25 7.06 38.32 -35.46
CA ARG A 25 8.21 38.84 -34.72
C ARG A 25 9.07 37.69 -34.22
N GLN A 26 10.25 38.01 -33.68
CA GLN A 26 11.05 37.01 -32.95
C GLN A 26 10.36 36.66 -31.62
N PRO A 27 10.21 35.37 -31.29
CA PRO A 27 9.84 34.94 -29.94
C PRO A 27 10.91 35.34 -28.93
N ASN A 28 10.49 35.66 -27.71
CA ASN A 28 11.40 35.89 -26.59
C ASN A 28 11.77 34.57 -25.90
N GLU A 29 12.60 34.62 -24.86
CA GLU A 29 13.09 33.45 -24.13
C GLU A 29 11.97 32.58 -23.54
N ALA A 30 10.95 33.20 -22.92
CA ALA A 30 9.83 32.47 -22.34
C ALA A 30 8.97 31.80 -23.42
N GLU A 31 8.74 32.49 -24.54
CA GLU A 31 8.00 31.94 -25.67
C GLU A 31 8.76 30.80 -26.35
N TRP A 32 10.09 30.90 -26.48
CA TRP A 32 10.89 29.79 -26.98
C TRP A 32 10.82 28.58 -26.08
N ALA A 33 10.90 28.77 -24.75
CA ALA A 33 10.75 27.69 -23.79
C ALA A 33 9.36 27.02 -23.87
N MET A 34 8.29 27.83 -23.99
CA MET A 34 6.93 27.33 -24.18
C MET A 34 6.81 26.47 -25.44
N LEU A 35 7.30 26.97 -26.58
CA LEU A 35 7.23 26.24 -27.86
C LEU A 35 8.10 24.98 -27.84
N GLU A 36 9.29 25.01 -27.23
CA GLU A 36 10.18 23.85 -27.11
C GLU A 36 9.54 22.71 -26.30
N ALA A 37 8.86 23.05 -25.20
CA ALA A 37 8.17 22.08 -24.37
C ALA A 37 6.94 21.49 -25.08
N GLU A 38 6.05 22.36 -25.58
CA GLU A 38 4.76 21.97 -26.16
C GLU A 38 4.93 21.27 -27.52
N TRP A 39 5.88 21.71 -28.35
CA TRP A 39 6.13 21.11 -29.67
C TRP A 39 7.10 19.92 -29.61
N SER A 40 7.41 19.42 -28.41
CA SER A 40 8.10 18.13 -28.25
C SER A 40 7.25 16.99 -28.84
N GLU A 41 7.89 15.88 -29.22
CA GLU A 41 7.15 14.72 -29.76
C GLU A 41 6.26 14.11 -28.68
N HIS A 42 6.69 14.15 -27.41
CA HIS A 42 5.96 13.65 -26.26
C HIS A 42 4.61 14.37 -26.00
N CYS A 43 4.54 15.69 -26.23
CA CYS A 43 3.32 16.47 -26.02
C CYS A 43 2.48 16.61 -27.30
N SER A 44 3.12 16.94 -28.44
CA SER A 44 2.39 17.35 -29.65
C SER A 44 2.01 16.22 -30.60
N TYR A 45 2.67 15.06 -30.48
CA TYR A 45 2.52 13.94 -31.42
C TYR A 45 2.72 14.36 -32.88
N LYS A 46 3.55 15.37 -33.16
CA LYS A 46 3.66 16.00 -34.49
C LYS A 46 4.03 15.04 -35.62
N SER A 47 4.67 13.90 -35.32
CA SER A 47 4.98 12.86 -36.29
C SER A 47 3.87 11.79 -36.42
N SER A 48 3.05 11.57 -35.39
CA SER A 48 2.05 10.48 -35.33
C SER A 48 0.59 10.94 -35.46
N ARG A 49 0.26 12.18 -35.07
CA ARG A 49 -1.12 12.72 -34.97
C ARG A 49 -1.98 12.44 -36.21
N GLN A 50 -1.45 12.68 -37.41
CA GLN A 50 -2.16 12.46 -38.69
C GLN A 50 -2.55 10.98 -38.91
N LEU A 51 -1.75 10.03 -38.41
CA LEU A 51 -2.04 8.61 -38.52
C LEU A 51 -3.05 8.18 -37.44
N LEU A 52 -2.91 8.70 -36.21
CA LEU A 52 -3.80 8.37 -35.09
C LEU A 52 -5.25 8.83 -35.33
N GLU A 53 -5.47 9.93 -36.07
CA GLU A 53 -6.80 10.39 -36.48
C GLU A 53 -7.61 9.36 -37.30
N GLN A 54 -6.95 8.33 -37.86
CA GLN A 54 -7.60 7.27 -38.64
C GLN A 54 -8.26 6.21 -37.76
N LEU A 55 -7.86 6.13 -36.48
CA LEU A 55 -8.35 5.16 -35.52
C LEU A 55 -9.86 5.37 -35.30
N PRO A 56 -10.67 4.29 -35.24
CA PRO A 56 -12.08 4.40 -34.94
C PRO A 56 -12.27 4.81 -33.47
N SER A 57 -12.53 6.09 -33.22
CA SER A 57 -12.67 6.65 -31.88
C SER A 57 -14.11 6.89 -31.43
N LYS A 58 -15.08 6.66 -32.32
CA LYS A 58 -16.50 6.88 -32.05
C LYS A 58 -17.22 5.55 -31.88
N GLY A 59 -18.17 5.51 -30.95
CA GLY A 59 -19.01 4.34 -30.70
C GLY A 59 -20.25 4.71 -29.88
N PRO A 60 -21.25 3.81 -29.80
CA PRO A 60 -22.53 4.10 -29.13
C PRO A 60 -22.41 4.36 -27.63
N ARG A 61 -21.32 3.91 -27.01
CA ARG A 61 -21.02 4.10 -25.58
C ARG A 61 -19.90 5.11 -25.32
N VAL A 62 -19.23 5.61 -26.36
CA VAL A 62 -18.15 6.58 -26.18
C VAL A 62 -18.77 7.96 -25.96
N LEU A 63 -18.49 8.55 -24.82
CA LEU A 63 -18.90 9.92 -24.50
C LEU A 63 -17.82 10.92 -24.90
N ILE A 64 -16.55 10.55 -24.66
CA ILE A 64 -15.36 11.34 -24.96
C ILE A 64 -14.31 10.38 -25.52
N GLY A 65 -13.75 10.72 -26.68
CA GLY A 65 -12.68 9.96 -27.32
C GLY A 65 -11.31 10.64 -27.16
N PRO A 66 -10.33 10.30 -28.01
CA PRO A 66 -8.99 10.89 -27.99
C PRO A 66 -9.00 12.41 -28.12
N GLY A 67 -8.01 13.06 -27.52
CA GLY A 67 -7.86 14.52 -27.48
C GLY A 67 -8.20 15.16 -26.12
N PHE A 68 -8.65 14.36 -25.15
CA PHE A 68 -8.72 14.73 -23.73
C PHE A 68 -7.77 13.83 -22.93
N ASP A 69 -7.56 14.14 -21.65
CA ASP A 69 -6.60 13.43 -20.79
C ASP A 69 -6.94 11.93 -20.61
N ALA A 70 -8.22 11.54 -20.75
CA ALA A 70 -8.60 10.12 -20.85
C ALA A 70 -9.88 9.90 -21.69
N GLY A 71 -10.05 8.66 -22.17
CA GLY A 71 -11.27 8.24 -22.86
C GLY A 71 -12.41 7.97 -21.89
N VAL A 72 -13.67 8.27 -22.26
CA VAL A 72 -14.84 8.11 -21.38
C VAL A 72 -15.95 7.28 -22.02
N ILE A 73 -16.40 6.26 -21.27
CA ILE A 73 -17.32 5.24 -21.77
C ILE A 73 -18.52 5.07 -20.84
N ASP A 74 -19.74 5.05 -21.41
CA ASP A 74 -21.00 4.79 -20.71
C ASP A 74 -21.21 3.29 -20.45
N VAL A 75 -21.28 2.93 -19.17
CA VAL A 75 -21.52 1.55 -18.70
C VAL A 75 -22.96 1.33 -18.19
N GLY A 76 -23.83 2.33 -18.33
CA GLY A 76 -25.24 2.30 -17.95
C GLY A 76 -25.53 2.85 -16.55
N ASP A 77 -26.80 3.16 -16.28
CA ASP A 77 -27.29 3.67 -14.99
C ASP A 77 -26.56 4.93 -14.49
N ASN A 78 -26.26 5.84 -15.43
CA ASN A 78 -25.52 7.09 -15.21
C ASN A 78 -24.05 6.89 -14.75
N TRP A 79 -23.52 5.67 -14.83
CA TRP A 79 -22.12 5.37 -14.53
C TRP A 79 -21.26 5.42 -15.79
N VAL A 80 -20.04 5.93 -15.64
CA VAL A 80 -19.03 5.98 -16.71
C VAL A 80 -17.72 5.39 -16.21
N ILE A 81 -16.99 4.79 -17.15
CA ILE A 81 -15.60 4.37 -16.96
C ILE A 81 -14.71 5.31 -17.74
N THR A 82 -13.61 5.69 -17.12
CA THR A 82 -12.52 6.43 -17.75
C THR A 82 -11.29 5.53 -17.86
N LEU A 83 -10.53 5.69 -18.93
CA LEU A 83 -9.38 4.83 -19.22
C LEU A 83 -8.27 5.64 -19.89
N HIS A 84 -7.07 5.53 -19.34
CA HIS A 84 -5.86 6.12 -19.89
C HIS A 84 -4.66 5.17 -19.71
N ILE A 85 -3.62 5.37 -20.52
CA ILE A 85 -2.35 4.68 -20.45
C ILE A 85 -1.22 5.70 -20.58
N GLU A 86 -0.22 5.59 -19.71
CA GLU A 86 0.95 6.47 -19.67
C GLU A 86 2.24 5.64 -19.58
N SER A 87 3.40 6.24 -19.88
CA SER A 87 4.68 5.53 -19.92
C SER A 87 5.83 6.30 -19.31
N HIS A 88 6.71 5.60 -18.61
CA HIS A 88 7.85 6.17 -17.88
C HIS A 88 9.16 5.43 -18.20
N ASN A 89 9.34 5.07 -19.47
CA ASN A 89 10.47 4.27 -19.97
C ASN A 89 11.84 4.87 -19.62
N HIS A 90 12.10 6.10 -20.09
CA HIS A 90 13.40 6.74 -19.94
C HIS A 90 13.74 7.06 -18.47
N PRO A 91 12.81 7.63 -17.66
CA PRO A 91 13.05 7.80 -16.23
C PRO A 91 13.33 6.47 -15.51
N SER A 92 12.60 5.40 -15.84
CA SER A 92 12.77 4.10 -15.18
C SER A 92 14.03 3.36 -15.60
N ALA A 93 14.59 3.65 -16.78
CA ALA A 93 15.89 3.13 -17.18
C ALA A 93 17.04 3.71 -16.32
N ILE A 94 16.88 4.95 -15.82
CA ILE A 94 17.90 5.66 -15.01
C ILE A 94 17.67 5.46 -13.52
N ASP A 95 16.45 5.69 -13.05
CA ASP A 95 15.99 5.45 -11.68
C ASP A 95 14.71 4.60 -11.73
N PRO A 96 14.85 3.25 -11.74
CA PRO A 96 13.73 2.33 -11.92
C PRO A 96 12.65 2.48 -10.86
N TYR A 97 13.02 2.78 -9.61
CA TYR A 97 12.05 2.95 -8.54
C TYR A 97 11.29 4.27 -8.68
N GLY A 98 12.01 5.40 -8.76
CA GLY A 98 11.42 6.74 -8.85
C GLY A 98 10.64 6.94 -10.15
N GLY A 99 11.17 6.44 -11.27
CA GLY A 99 10.53 6.47 -12.58
C GLY A 99 9.20 5.71 -12.62
N ALA A 100 9.15 4.50 -12.09
CA ALA A 100 7.92 3.71 -12.06
C ALA A 100 6.86 4.32 -11.12
N ALA A 101 7.28 4.75 -9.93
CA ALA A 101 6.40 5.40 -8.94
C ALA A 101 5.77 6.70 -9.48
N THR A 102 6.56 7.54 -10.15
CA THR A 102 6.06 8.77 -10.78
C THR A 102 5.11 8.47 -11.94
N GLY A 103 5.30 7.34 -12.65
CA GLY A 103 4.40 6.89 -13.70
C GLY A 103 3.02 6.47 -13.24
N VAL A 104 2.95 5.67 -12.18
CA VAL A 104 1.67 5.39 -11.50
C VAL A 104 1.02 6.70 -11.06
N GLY A 105 1.84 7.61 -10.55
CA GLY A 105 1.38 8.92 -10.15
C GLY A 105 0.78 9.76 -11.28
N GLY A 106 1.37 9.79 -12.47
CA GLY A 106 0.92 10.58 -13.61
C GLY A 106 -0.46 10.16 -14.09
N VAL A 107 -0.59 8.87 -14.45
CA VAL A 107 -1.83 8.31 -15.03
C VAL A 107 -3.04 8.42 -14.09
N VAL A 108 -2.81 8.40 -12.77
CA VAL A 108 -3.86 8.62 -11.78
C VAL A 108 -4.43 10.05 -11.85
N ARG A 109 -3.61 11.06 -12.16
CA ARG A 109 -4.07 12.43 -12.33
C ARG A 109 -4.86 12.63 -13.62
N ASP A 110 -4.49 11.95 -14.70
CA ASP A 110 -5.21 11.99 -15.97
C ASP A 110 -6.65 11.50 -15.81
N ILE A 111 -6.84 10.42 -15.03
CA ILE A 111 -8.17 9.92 -14.69
C ILE A 111 -8.94 10.89 -13.77
N LEU A 112 -8.22 11.51 -12.83
CA LEU A 112 -8.80 12.48 -11.92
C LEU A 112 -9.24 13.76 -12.63
N SER A 113 -8.55 14.21 -13.70
CA SER A 113 -8.84 15.45 -14.42
C SER A 113 -10.24 15.47 -15.08
N LEU A 114 -10.82 14.29 -15.29
CA LEU A 114 -12.20 14.14 -15.76
C LEU A 114 -13.24 14.13 -14.63
N GLY A 115 -12.82 14.25 -13.37
CA GLY A 115 -13.67 14.16 -12.19
C GLY A 115 -14.09 12.73 -11.85
N THR A 116 -13.27 11.75 -12.20
CA THR A 116 -13.55 10.32 -11.93
C THR A 116 -12.57 9.74 -10.93
N ARG A 117 -13.04 8.79 -10.11
CA ARG A 117 -12.21 8.16 -9.09
C ARG A 117 -11.38 7.03 -9.73
N PRO A 118 -10.05 7.03 -9.61
CA PRO A 118 -9.22 5.87 -9.93
C PRO A 118 -9.66 4.64 -9.14
N ILE A 119 -9.87 3.51 -9.80
CA ILE A 119 -10.34 2.26 -9.18
C ILE A 119 -9.49 1.04 -9.51
N ALA A 120 -8.58 1.12 -10.49
CA ALA A 120 -7.67 0.04 -10.82
C ALA A 120 -6.50 0.50 -11.69
N LEU A 121 -5.36 -0.17 -11.52
CA LEU A 121 -4.17 -0.05 -12.38
C LEU A 121 -3.89 -1.37 -13.11
N LEU A 122 -3.25 -1.29 -14.29
CA LEU A 122 -2.65 -2.44 -14.95
C LEU A 122 -1.26 -2.06 -15.47
N ASP A 123 -0.28 -2.96 -15.32
CA ASP A 123 1.13 -2.64 -15.60
C ASP A 123 1.72 -3.52 -16.72
N PRO A 124 1.73 -3.05 -17.98
CA PRO A 124 2.52 -3.64 -19.05
C PRO A 124 4.00 -3.26 -18.92
N LEU A 125 4.85 -4.24 -18.64
CA LEU A 125 6.29 -4.06 -18.43
C LEU A 125 7.11 -4.85 -19.45
N ARG A 126 8.23 -4.29 -19.93
CA ARG A 126 9.11 -4.99 -20.87
C ARG A 126 10.58 -4.77 -20.52
N PHE A 127 11.35 -5.86 -20.46
CA PHE A 127 12.72 -5.85 -19.96
C PHE A 127 13.66 -6.71 -20.82
N GLY A 128 14.97 -6.52 -20.63
CA GLY A 128 16.01 -7.38 -21.21
C GLY A 128 15.99 -8.82 -20.70
N SER A 129 17.06 -9.60 -20.93
CA SER A 129 17.15 -10.96 -20.38
C SER A 129 17.32 -10.95 -18.86
N LEU A 130 16.59 -11.81 -18.14
CA LEU A 130 16.75 -12.02 -16.69
C LEU A 130 18.10 -12.66 -16.31
N GLU A 131 18.86 -13.17 -17.28
CA GLU A 131 20.24 -13.62 -17.05
C GLU A 131 21.17 -12.44 -16.70
N SER A 132 20.84 -11.24 -17.20
CA SER A 132 21.57 -10.01 -16.89
C SER A 132 21.26 -9.53 -15.47
N THR A 133 22.31 -9.26 -14.70
CA THR A 133 22.20 -8.68 -13.35
C THR A 133 21.55 -7.29 -13.37
N HIS A 134 21.86 -6.49 -14.39
CA HIS A 134 21.26 -5.16 -14.56
C HIS A 134 19.77 -5.24 -14.85
N THR A 135 19.33 -6.15 -15.71
CA THR A 135 17.89 -6.36 -15.97
C THR A 135 17.15 -6.79 -14.72
N ARG A 136 17.70 -7.71 -13.93
CA ARG A 136 17.08 -8.12 -12.65
C ARG A 136 16.96 -6.96 -11.68
N TRP A 137 17.97 -6.09 -11.61
CA TRP A 137 17.91 -4.86 -10.81
C TRP A 137 16.82 -3.89 -11.31
N LEU A 138 16.73 -3.63 -12.62
CA LEU A 138 15.68 -2.80 -13.21
C LEU A 138 14.28 -3.36 -12.88
N PHE A 139 14.07 -4.65 -13.18
CA PHE A 139 12.80 -5.33 -12.96
C PHE A 139 12.38 -5.29 -11.48
N ASP A 140 13.30 -5.57 -10.55
CA ASP A 140 13.01 -5.53 -9.11
C ASP A 140 12.64 -4.14 -8.63
N ASN A 141 13.38 -3.11 -9.04
CA ASN A 141 13.14 -1.74 -8.57
C ASN A 141 11.91 -1.10 -9.22
N VAL A 142 11.58 -1.43 -10.48
CA VAL A 142 10.33 -0.98 -11.12
C VAL A 142 9.12 -1.59 -10.41
N VAL A 143 9.12 -2.90 -10.17
CA VAL A 143 8.03 -3.58 -9.47
C VAL A 143 7.86 -3.01 -8.06
N ARG A 144 8.96 -2.76 -7.34
CA ARG A 144 8.89 -2.10 -6.03
C ARG A 144 8.41 -0.65 -6.10
N GLY A 145 8.84 0.13 -7.08
CA GLY A 145 8.39 1.52 -7.26
C GLY A 145 6.88 1.63 -7.45
N ILE A 146 6.28 0.67 -8.16
CA ILE A 146 4.83 0.55 -8.32
C ILE A 146 4.18 0.12 -6.98
N ALA A 147 4.74 -0.88 -6.31
CA ALA A 147 4.22 -1.43 -5.06
C ALA A 147 4.25 -0.43 -3.88
N ASP A 148 5.37 0.26 -3.71
CA ASP A 148 5.68 1.13 -2.57
C ASP A 148 5.12 2.55 -2.73
N TYR A 149 4.30 2.81 -3.75
CA TYR A 149 3.62 4.08 -3.99
C TYR A 149 2.57 4.41 -2.91
N GLY A 150 2.70 3.95 -1.65
CA GLY A 150 1.86 4.38 -0.54
C GLY A 150 2.50 4.22 0.86
N ASN A 151 2.57 5.35 1.56
CA ASN A 151 2.22 5.81 2.92
C ASN A 151 2.82 5.34 4.30
N CYS A 152 3.08 6.29 5.24
CA CYS A 152 3.77 6.13 6.55
C CYS A 152 3.28 7.09 7.70
N VAL A 153 3.50 6.72 8.97
CA VAL A 153 3.11 7.38 10.27
C VAL A 153 4.32 7.95 11.04
N SER A 154 4.19 8.97 11.89
CA SER A 154 5.33 9.56 12.63
C SER A 154 6.07 8.59 13.56
N GLY A 155 7.39 8.78 13.73
CA GLY A 155 8.21 8.03 14.67
C GLY A 155 7.85 8.24 16.15
N GLU A 156 7.19 9.34 16.50
CA GLU A 156 6.79 9.63 17.89
C GLU A 156 5.53 8.87 18.33
N ASP A 157 4.75 8.37 17.36
CA ASP A 157 3.52 7.66 17.66
C ASP A 157 3.80 6.27 18.24
N LEU A 158 2.94 5.83 19.16
CA LEU A 158 3.10 4.55 19.84
C LEU A 158 2.53 3.42 19.00
N VAL A 159 3.19 2.27 19.04
CA VAL A 159 2.69 1.00 18.51
C VAL A 159 2.60 -0.02 19.64
N CYS A 160 1.48 -0.73 19.68
CA CYS A 160 1.30 -1.93 20.48
C CYS A 160 1.69 -3.17 19.68
N PHE A 161 2.72 -3.88 20.13
CA PHE A 161 3.21 -5.08 19.45
C PHE A 161 3.58 -6.19 20.43
N THR A 162 3.70 -7.41 19.91
CA THR A 162 4.19 -8.56 20.64
C THR A 162 5.40 -9.19 19.96
N ASN A 163 6.39 -9.60 20.74
CA ASN A 163 7.48 -10.48 20.28
C ASN A 163 7.59 -11.74 21.16
N SER A 164 7.60 -12.93 20.57
CA SER A 164 7.60 -14.19 21.37
C SER A 164 6.55 -14.16 22.50
N ASP A 165 5.33 -13.74 22.13
CA ASP A 165 4.18 -13.44 22.99
C ASP A 165 4.32 -12.26 23.97
N ASN A 166 5.49 -11.66 24.21
CA ASN A 166 5.65 -10.55 25.18
C ASN A 166 5.06 -9.25 24.65
N PHE A 167 4.24 -8.59 25.48
CA PHE A 167 3.60 -7.32 25.16
C PHE A 167 4.57 -6.16 25.28
N HIS A 168 4.54 -5.27 24.29
CA HIS A 168 5.32 -4.03 24.27
C HIS A 168 4.46 -2.87 23.79
N LEU A 169 4.78 -1.68 24.31
CA LEU A 169 4.25 -0.41 23.86
C LEU A 169 5.43 0.56 23.80
N SER A 170 5.79 1.01 22.60
CA SER A 170 6.89 1.96 22.38
C SER A 170 6.57 2.88 21.22
N SER A 171 7.34 3.95 21.07
CA SER A 171 7.29 4.77 19.85
C SER A 171 7.74 3.95 18.63
N PHE A 172 7.26 4.29 17.45
CA PHE A 172 7.69 3.67 16.19
C PHE A 172 9.19 3.83 15.95
N GLY A 173 9.74 5.01 16.25
CA GLY A 173 11.16 5.29 16.13
C GLY A 173 12.01 4.41 17.05
N ASP A 174 11.63 4.32 18.33
CA ASP A 174 12.33 3.46 19.29
C ASP A 174 12.17 1.98 18.94
N PHE A 175 10.99 1.57 18.47
CA PHE A 175 10.76 0.23 17.97
C PHE A 175 11.74 -0.08 16.83
N PHE A 176 11.78 0.77 15.80
CA PHE A 176 12.63 0.57 14.63
C PHE A 176 14.10 0.54 15.02
N ASP A 177 14.57 1.45 15.87
CA ASP A 177 15.97 1.52 16.27
C ASP A 177 16.38 0.30 17.12
N ASN A 178 15.52 -0.15 18.04
CA ASN A 178 15.78 -1.34 18.85
C ASN A 178 15.72 -2.62 18.00
N PHE A 179 14.76 -2.70 17.08
CA PHE A 179 14.64 -3.80 16.14
C PHE A 179 15.88 -3.91 15.26
N SER A 180 16.34 -2.76 14.73
CA SER A 180 17.55 -2.62 13.92
C SER A 180 18.82 -3.07 14.67
N LYS A 181 18.94 -2.77 15.97
CA LYS A 181 20.10 -3.17 16.79
C LYS A 181 20.18 -4.68 17.02
N ASN A 182 19.04 -5.37 17.12
CA ASN A 182 18.99 -6.79 17.46
C ASN A 182 19.30 -7.72 16.26
N LYS A 183 19.46 -7.19 15.04
CA LYS A 183 19.82 -7.93 13.81
C LYS A 183 18.92 -9.14 13.49
N THR A 184 17.65 -9.10 13.89
CA THR A 184 16.66 -10.17 13.66
C THR A 184 15.78 -9.92 12.42
N TYR A 185 16.37 -9.39 11.35
CA TYR A 185 15.68 -9.01 10.11
C TYR A 185 16.55 -9.25 8.88
N SER A 186 15.95 -9.11 7.70
CA SER A 186 16.63 -8.86 6.43
C SER A 186 16.34 -7.45 5.95
N VAL A 187 17.34 -6.76 5.39
CA VAL A 187 17.14 -5.49 4.71
C VAL A 187 16.65 -5.83 3.30
N GLU A 188 15.42 -5.44 2.97
CA GLU A 188 14.92 -5.61 1.60
C GLU A 188 15.34 -4.41 0.73
N TYR A 189 15.37 -3.21 1.30
CA TYR A 189 15.72 -1.98 0.58
C TYR A 189 16.28 -0.91 1.53
N ALA A 190 17.32 -0.17 1.13
CA ALA A 190 17.86 0.93 1.92
C ALA A 190 18.56 1.99 1.05
N THR A 191 18.15 3.25 1.19
CA THR A 191 18.75 4.46 0.61
C THR A 191 18.98 5.51 1.71
N GLU A 192 19.48 6.70 1.35
CA GLU A 192 19.59 7.82 2.30
C GLU A 192 18.24 8.34 2.82
N THR A 193 17.14 8.06 2.11
CA THR A 193 15.80 8.57 2.42
C THR A 193 14.82 7.48 2.87
N THR A 194 15.03 6.22 2.47
CA THR A 194 14.08 5.12 2.71
C THR A 194 14.79 3.87 3.21
N THR A 195 14.17 3.14 4.13
CA THR A 195 14.62 1.83 4.61
C THR A 195 13.43 0.90 4.79
N ILE A 196 13.52 -0.31 4.24
CA ILE A 196 12.50 -1.36 4.33
C ILE A 196 13.14 -2.62 4.93
N LEU A 197 12.59 -3.07 6.05
CA LEU A 197 13.07 -4.24 6.80
C LEU A 197 11.99 -5.33 6.80
N LYS A 198 12.41 -6.58 6.61
CA LYS A 198 11.57 -7.76 6.78
C LYS A 198 11.93 -8.52 8.06
N PRO A 199 10.98 -8.71 9.00
CA PRO A 199 11.25 -9.45 10.23
C PRO A 199 11.59 -10.93 10.02
N LYS A 200 12.61 -11.43 10.74
CA LYS A 200 12.91 -12.88 10.86
C LYS A 200 12.32 -13.52 12.12
N THR A 201 11.70 -12.72 12.97
CA THR A 201 11.10 -13.14 14.25
C THR A 201 9.61 -12.85 14.24
N ASP A 202 8.84 -13.58 15.05
CA ASP A 202 7.39 -13.40 15.19
C ASP A 202 7.09 -12.08 15.91
N ILE A 203 6.90 -11.04 15.10
CA ILE A 203 6.42 -9.72 15.52
C ILE A 203 5.00 -9.56 15.04
N ARG A 204 4.10 -9.28 15.99
CA ARG A 204 2.70 -9.02 15.69
C ARG A 204 2.26 -7.68 16.24
N VAL A 205 1.39 -6.98 15.54
CA VAL A 205 0.86 -5.68 15.95
C VAL A 205 -0.63 -5.78 16.26
N LEU A 206 -1.07 -5.03 17.27
CA LEU A 206 -2.47 -4.95 17.63
C LEU A 206 -3.25 -4.30 16.48
N SER A 207 -4.25 -5.00 15.96
CA SER A 207 -5.04 -4.62 14.80
C SER A 207 -6.54 -4.84 15.06
N PHE A 208 -7.40 -4.25 14.24
CA PHE A 208 -8.85 -4.40 14.35
C PHE A 208 -9.45 -4.97 13.07
N ASP A 209 -10.17 -6.08 13.20
CA ASP A 209 -10.90 -6.67 12.08
C ASP A 209 -12.31 -6.08 12.04
N PHE A 210 -12.60 -5.29 11.00
CA PHE A 210 -13.90 -4.65 10.82
C PHE A 210 -14.99 -5.62 10.36
N GLU A 211 -14.66 -6.75 9.74
CA GLU A 211 -15.62 -7.77 9.31
C GLU A 211 -16.04 -8.64 10.50
N GLU A 212 -15.08 -9.16 11.25
CA GLU A 212 -15.32 -9.98 12.45
C GLU A 212 -15.60 -9.14 13.70
N LYS A 213 -15.50 -7.81 13.59
CA LYS A 213 -15.75 -6.82 14.66
C LYS A 213 -14.96 -7.09 15.94
N ARG A 214 -13.69 -7.52 15.81
CA ARG A 214 -12.84 -7.85 16.96
C ARG A 214 -11.40 -7.40 16.77
N SER A 215 -10.74 -7.12 17.89
CA SER A 215 -9.30 -6.89 17.91
C SER A 215 -8.52 -8.20 17.86
N ARG A 216 -7.34 -8.19 17.23
CA ARG A 216 -6.39 -9.32 17.21
C ARG A 216 -4.94 -8.83 17.05
N PHE A 217 -3.97 -9.67 17.38
CA PHE A 217 -2.57 -9.43 17.02
C PHE A 217 -2.26 -10.07 15.66
N CYS A 218 -1.92 -9.25 14.66
CA CYS A 218 -1.64 -9.68 13.29
C CYS A 218 -0.14 -9.65 12.99
N GLN A 219 0.34 -10.57 12.15
CA GLN A 219 1.74 -10.66 11.76
C GLN A 219 2.20 -9.42 10.98
N VAL A 220 3.38 -8.90 11.33
CA VAL A 220 4.07 -7.88 10.54
C VAL A 220 4.93 -8.56 9.48
N THR A 221 4.73 -8.19 8.21
CA THR A 221 5.48 -8.71 7.07
C THR A 221 6.63 -7.78 6.66
N ARG A 222 6.41 -6.45 6.73
CA ARG A 222 7.42 -5.42 6.45
C ARG A 222 7.33 -4.23 7.39
N ILE A 223 8.47 -3.55 7.56
CA ILE A 223 8.63 -2.34 8.38
C ILE A 223 9.31 -1.27 7.53
N TYR A 224 8.68 -0.13 7.41
CA TYR A 224 9.16 1.01 6.62
C TYR A 224 9.73 2.09 7.53
N LYS A 225 10.74 2.81 7.03
CA LYS A 225 11.23 4.09 7.55
C LYS A 225 11.52 5.00 6.37
N VAL A 226 10.87 6.15 6.30
CA VAL A 226 10.98 7.13 5.21
C VAL A 226 11.23 8.50 5.80
N LYS A 227 12.13 9.27 5.19
CA LYS A 227 12.42 10.65 5.55
C LYS A 227 11.42 11.59 4.84
N VAL A 228 10.72 12.42 5.59
CA VAL A 228 9.70 13.34 5.06
C VAL A 228 9.84 14.74 5.62
N SER A 229 9.35 15.72 4.87
CA SER A 229 9.43 17.15 5.23
C SER A 229 8.19 17.68 5.95
N LYS A 230 7.08 16.93 5.93
CA LYS A 230 5.76 17.34 6.44
C LYS A 230 5.08 16.23 7.22
N LEU A 231 4.35 16.63 8.27
CA LEU A 231 3.41 15.80 9.04
C LEU A 231 2.14 16.59 9.32
N LEU A 232 1.03 15.90 9.49
CA LEU A 232 -0.22 16.40 10.04
C LEU A 232 -0.51 15.75 11.38
N LYS A 233 -0.77 16.59 12.36
CA LYS A 233 -1.15 16.23 13.71
C LYS A 233 -2.66 16.40 13.86
N ILE A 234 -3.38 15.30 13.95
CA ILE A 234 -4.85 15.26 14.01
C ILE A 234 -5.29 15.22 15.47
N HIS A 235 -6.00 16.24 15.92
CA HIS A 235 -6.66 16.34 17.23
C HIS A 235 -8.13 15.90 17.14
N THR A 236 -8.67 15.28 18.19
CA THR A 236 -10.06 14.79 18.22
C THR A 236 -10.87 15.30 19.44
N THR A 237 -12.19 15.08 19.47
CA THR A 237 -13.16 15.55 20.49
C THR A 237 -12.90 14.99 21.87
N LEU A 238 -12.20 13.87 21.91
CA LEU A 238 -11.70 13.21 23.09
C LEU A 238 -10.21 13.49 23.28
N GLY A 239 -9.65 14.53 22.67
CA GLY A 239 -8.26 14.95 22.79
C GLY A 239 -7.21 13.94 22.34
N ARG A 240 -7.58 12.93 21.53
CA ARG A 240 -6.62 12.04 20.86
C ARG A 240 -5.81 12.85 19.88
N VAL A 241 -4.55 12.50 19.77
CA VAL A 241 -3.63 13.11 18.82
C VAL A 241 -2.86 12.00 18.10
N ILE A 242 -2.77 12.09 16.78
CA ILE A 242 -1.93 11.23 15.93
C ILE A 242 -1.19 12.10 14.92
N SER A 243 0.07 11.80 14.64
CA SER A 243 0.89 12.51 13.66
C SER A 243 1.19 11.61 12.46
N VAL A 244 0.64 11.95 11.30
CA VAL A 244 0.81 11.16 10.09
C VAL A 244 1.30 12.04 8.96
N THR A 245 1.85 11.45 7.92
CA THR A 245 2.00 12.20 6.66
C THR A 245 0.64 12.68 6.18
N PRO A 246 0.56 13.84 5.50
CA PRO A 246 -0.72 14.44 5.14
C PRO A 246 -1.67 13.48 4.41
N ASP A 247 -1.12 12.54 3.65
CA ASP A 247 -1.93 11.68 2.81
C ASP A 247 -2.07 10.25 3.32
N HIS A 248 -1.61 10.02 4.55
CA HIS A 248 -1.80 8.75 5.19
C HIS A 248 -3.30 8.38 5.24
N PRO A 249 -3.70 7.19 4.76
CA PRO A 249 -5.10 6.79 4.81
C PRO A 249 -5.54 6.59 6.26
N MET A 250 -6.65 7.22 6.60
CA MET A 250 -7.33 7.22 7.88
C MET A 250 -8.71 6.59 7.70
N PHE A 251 -9.04 5.62 8.55
CA PHE A 251 -10.39 5.09 8.60
C PHE A 251 -11.34 6.17 9.12
N ILE A 252 -12.51 6.24 8.51
CA ILE A 252 -13.65 7.00 8.98
C ILE A 252 -14.85 6.06 9.02
N LEU A 253 -15.72 6.23 10.01
CA LEU A 253 -16.97 5.48 10.10
C LEU A 253 -18.15 6.38 9.85
N LYS A 254 -18.97 5.99 8.87
CA LYS A 254 -20.22 6.68 8.55
C LYS A 254 -21.35 5.68 8.62
N ASP A 255 -22.29 5.89 9.55
CA ASP A 255 -23.46 5.03 9.74
C ASP A 255 -23.15 3.55 10.02
N GLY A 256 -21.95 3.26 10.56
CA GLY A 256 -21.49 1.89 10.86
C GLY A 256 -20.76 1.21 9.71
N GLU A 257 -20.65 1.86 8.54
CA GLU A 257 -19.79 1.44 7.45
C GLU A 257 -18.43 2.12 7.53
N VAL A 258 -17.38 1.36 7.18
CA VAL A 258 -16.01 1.83 7.16
C VAL A 258 -15.72 2.46 5.79
N ALA A 259 -15.17 3.66 5.81
CA ALA A 259 -14.61 4.33 4.64
C ALA A 259 -13.20 4.83 4.96
N VAL A 260 -12.47 5.28 3.94
CA VAL A 260 -11.09 5.72 4.06
C VAL A 260 -10.96 7.09 3.40
N ARG A 261 -10.32 8.03 4.11
CA ARG A 261 -9.84 9.33 3.60
C ARG A 261 -8.37 9.44 3.94
N SER A 262 -7.57 10.24 3.27
CA SER A 262 -6.27 10.57 3.84
C SER A 262 -6.36 11.49 5.06
N ALA A 263 -5.23 11.91 5.60
CA ALA A 263 -5.18 12.59 6.89
C ALA A 263 -5.50 14.08 6.79
N ALA A 264 -5.07 14.76 5.73
CA ALA A 264 -5.33 16.18 5.52
C ALA A 264 -6.76 16.50 5.13
N GLU A 265 -7.44 15.45 4.74
CA GLU A 265 -8.81 15.35 4.26
C GLU A 265 -9.85 15.25 5.37
N LEU A 266 -9.36 15.00 6.58
CA LEU A 266 -10.18 14.83 7.76
C LEU A 266 -10.76 16.17 8.20
N LEU A 267 -12.08 16.21 8.26
CA LEU A 267 -12.82 17.35 8.78
C LEU A 267 -13.03 17.27 10.28
N ALA A 268 -13.04 18.44 10.93
CA ALA A 268 -13.66 18.55 12.24
C ALA A 268 -15.08 17.96 12.22
N GLY A 269 -15.30 16.92 13.02
CA GLY A 269 -16.54 16.13 13.02
C GLY A 269 -16.41 14.71 12.45
N ASP A 270 -15.41 14.44 11.61
CA ASP A 270 -15.19 13.11 11.03
C ASP A 270 -14.91 12.08 12.11
N GLU A 271 -15.61 10.95 12.04
CA GLU A 271 -15.62 9.89 13.04
C GLU A 271 -14.49 8.89 12.78
N ILE A 272 -13.36 9.06 13.46
CA ILE A 272 -12.21 8.15 13.40
C ILE A 272 -12.43 6.99 14.38
N PRO A 273 -12.27 5.72 13.94
CA PRO A 273 -12.39 4.59 14.83
C PRO A 273 -11.26 4.57 15.86
N VAL A 274 -11.66 4.36 17.11
CA VAL A 274 -10.78 4.07 18.24
C VAL A 274 -11.16 2.73 18.83
N LEU A 275 -10.14 2.01 19.25
CA LEU A 275 -10.24 0.71 19.88
C LEU A 275 -11.03 0.81 21.20
N CYS A 276 -11.97 -0.11 21.41
CA CYS A 276 -12.71 -0.30 22.66
C CYS A 276 -12.74 -1.78 23.09
N ASP A 277 -11.75 -2.53 22.62
CA ASP A 277 -11.61 -3.97 22.80
C ASP A 277 -10.13 -4.30 22.89
N TYR A 278 -9.78 -5.41 23.50
CA TYR A 278 -8.42 -5.93 23.48
C TYR A 278 -8.47 -7.44 23.30
N PRO A 279 -7.56 -8.07 22.53
CA PRO A 279 -7.60 -9.50 22.30
C PRO A 279 -7.33 -10.23 23.62
N ARG A 280 -8.37 -10.85 24.20
CA ARG A 280 -8.29 -11.59 25.45
C ARG A 280 -8.47 -13.08 25.22
N SER A 281 -7.73 -13.88 25.99
CA SER A 281 -7.84 -15.34 26.00
C SER A 281 -8.28 -15.82 27.38
N ASN A 282 -9.26 -16.72 27.44
CA ASN A 282 -9.66 -17.40 28.68
C ASN A 282 -8.53 -18.27 29.25
N ALA A 283 -7.44 -18.49 28.50
CA ALA A 283 -6.26 -19.21 28.96
C ALA A 283 -5.31 -18.35 29.81
N PHE A 284 -5.54 -17.04 29.95
CA PHE A 284 -4.66 -16.18 30.75
C PHE A 284 -4.77 -16.46 32.26
N PRO A 285 -3.65 -16.54 33.00
CA PRO A 285 -3.66 -16.93 34.41
C PRO A 285 -4.18 -15.83 35.33
N ASN A 286 -4.81 -16.24 36.44
CA ASN A 286 -5.34 -15.36 37.51
C ASN A 286 -4.26 -14.82 38.46
N SER A 287 -3.00 -15.20 38.28
CA SER A 287 -1.87 -14.71 39.05
C SER A 287 -0.57 -14.93 38.28
N TYR A 288 0.42 -14.07 38.52
CA TYR A 288 1.77 -14.26 37.99
C TYR A 288 2.78 -14.39 39.14
N ALA A 289 3.44 -15.54 39.25
CA ALA A 289 4.44 -15.78 40.28
C ALA A 289 5.78 -15.18 39.85
N ILE A 290 6.26 -14.17 40.57
CA ILE A 290 7.58 -13.58 40.36
C ILE A 290 8.57 -14.22 41.31
N ASP A 291 9.54 -14.93 40.75
CA ASP A 291 10.67 -15.46 41.51
C ASP A 291 11.74 -14.38 41.71
N ILE A 292 11.70 -13.72 42.87
CA ILE A 292 12.63 -12.63 43.19
C ILE A 292 14.06 -13.16 43.37
N ILE A 293 14.24 -14.43 43.75
CA ILE A 293 15.56 -15.05 43.84
C ILE A 293 16.20 -15.13 42.45
N GLN A 294 15.43 -15.55 41.43
CA GLN A 294 15.87 -15.59 40.04
C GLN A 294 16.26 -14.19 39.54
N GLU A 295 15.44 -13.18 39.82
CA GLU A 295 15.71 -11.80 39.40
C GLU A 295 16.94 -11.20 40.10
N LEU A 296 17.13 -11.50 41.39
CA LEU A 296 18.31 -11.06 42.13
C LEU A 296 19.58 -11.80 41.70
N SER A 297 19.51 -13.07 41.31
CA SER A 297 20.70 -13.86 40.92
C SER A 297 21.47 -13.27 39.72
N ARG A 298 20.80 -12.44 38.92
CA ARG A 298 21.34 -11.79 37.72
C ARG A 298 21.96 -10.42 38.01
N ARG A 299 22.04 -9.98 39.27
CA ARG A 299 22.37 -8.59 39.64
C ARG A 299 23.41 -8.50 40.77
N SER A 300 23.99 -7.31 40.95
CA SER A 300 25.04 -7.04 41.97
C SER A 300 24.59 -7.08 43.43
N LEU A 301 23.30 -7.32 43.71
CA LEU A 301 22.75 -7.32 45.06
C LEU A 301 22.89 -8.66 45.79
N VAL A 302 23.29 -9.74 45.11
CA VAL A 302 23.33 -11.12 45.64
C VAL A 302 24.08 -11.24 46.96
N ASP A 303 25.25 -10.61 47.08
CA ASP A 303 26.10 -10.72 48.29
C ASP A 303 25.50 -10.04 49.53
N ARG A 304 24.50 -9.17 49.33
CA ARG A 304 23.83 -8.43 50.40
C ARG A 304 22.48 -9.03 50.78
N VAL A 305 22.06 -10.11 50.15
CA VAL A 305 20.74 -10.71 50.37
C VAL A 305 20.86 -12.00 51.19
N THR A 306 19.96 -12.15 52.15
CA THR A 306 19.81 -13.35 52.98
C THR A 306 18.37 -13.84 52.93
N LEU A 307 18.19 -15.15 52.94
CA LEU A 307 16.94 -15.87 52.89
C LEU A 307 16.63 -16.44 54.28
N ARG A 308 15.37 -16.44 54.70
CA ARG A 308 14.90 -17.15 55.89
C ARG A 308 13.68 -17.98 55.56
N PRO A 309 13.50 -19.18 56.13
CA PRO A 309 12.26 -19.91 55.98
C PRO A 309 11.08 -19.13 56.60
N ALA A 310 9.92 -19.21 55.96
CA ALA A 310 8.70 -18.54 56.38
C ALA A 310 7.87 -19.38 57.37
N THR A 311 7.92 -20.71 57.23
CA THR A 311 7.00 -21.67 57.87
C THR A 311 7.69 -22.70 58.76
N PHE A 312 9.01 -22.79 58.73
CA PHE A 312 9.79 -23.75 59.50
C PHE A 312 11.09 -23.15 60.02
N LYS A 313 11.85 -23.90 60.84
CA LYS A 313 13.20 -23.51 61.26
C LYS A 313 14.24 -24.21 60.40
N LEU A 314 15.27 -23.49 59.94
CA LEU A 314 16.37 -24.05 59.14
C LEU A 314 17.01 -25.29 59.80
N ILE A 315 17.06 -25.33 61.14
CA ILE A 315 17.56 -26.46 61.92
C ILE A 315 16.78 -27.76 61.66
N ALA A 316 15.50 -27.71 61.32
CA ALA A 316 14.69 -28.89 61.02
C ALA A 316 15.17 -29.62 59.75
N LEU A 317 15.90 -28.91 58.87
CA LEU A 317 16.52 -29.47 57.67
C LEU A 317 18.02 -29.77 57.87
N LYS A 318 18.54 -29.69 59.10
CA LYS A 318 19.98 -29.83 59.39
C LYS A 318 20.57 -31.13 58.82
N GLU A 319 19.92 -32.27 59.06
CA GLU A 319 20.34 -33.58 58.54
C GLU A 319 20.54 -33.56 57.01
N LYS A 320 19.65 -32.88 56.29
CA LYS A 320 19.66 -32.80 54.82
C LYS A 320 20.58 -31.70 54.28
N LEU A 321 20.73 -30.57 54.98
CA LEU A 321 21.52 -29.42 54.54
C LEU A 321 23.00 -29.54 54.91
N LEU A 322 23.35 -30.21 56.01
CA LEU A 322 24.73 -30.28 56.49
C LEU A 322 25.71 -30.91 55.48
N PRO A 323 25.36 -32.00 54.77
CA PRO A 323 26.23 -32.55 53.72
C PRO A 323 26.48 -31.55 52.59
N LEU A 324 25.44 -30.83 52.17
CA LEU A 324 25.52 -29.85 51.07
C LEU A 324 26.29 -28.59 51.48
N LEU A 325 26.13 -28.14 52.73
CA LEU A 325 26.89 -27.01 53.27
C LEU A 325 28.39 -27.32 53.36
N ARG A 326 28.73 -28.57 53.73
CA ARG A 326 30.12 -29.05 53.69
C ARG A 326 30.68 -29.06 52.27
N SER A 327 29.93 -29.58 51.30
CA SER A 327 30.37 -29.59 49.89
C SER A 327 30.43 -28.20 49.27
N ALA A 328 29.67 -27.23 49.79
CA ALA A 328 29.73 -25.83 49.39
C ALA A 328 30.86 -25.02 50.06
N GLY A 329 31.68 -25.65 50.93
CA GLY A 329 32.81 -25.00 51.60
C GLY A 329 32.44 -24.14 52.81
N VAL A 330 31.25 -24.32 53.37
CA VAL A 330 30.79 -23.57 54.56
C VAL A 330 31.42 -24.16 55.82
N THR A 331 32.03 -23.34 56.67
CA THR A 331 32.70 -23.82 57.89
C THR A 331 31.70 -24.18 59.00
N PRO A 332 32.12 -25.01 59.99
CA PRO A 332 31.25 -25.34 61.13
C PRO A 332 30.71 -24.14 61.92
N GLN A 333 31.53 -23.11 62.06
CA GLN A 333 31.11 -21.85 62.68
C GLN A 333 30.06 -21.13 61.84
N GLN A 334 30.22 -21.10 60.51
CA GLN A 334 29.28 -20.45 59.59
C GLN A 334 27.94 -21.16 59.53
N TRP A 335 27.90 -22.49 59.35
CA TRP A 335 26.60 -23.18 59.37
C TRP A 335 25.96 -23.16 60.75
N GLY A 336 26.75 -23.19 61.83
CA GLY A 336 26.25 -23.07 63.20
C GLY A 336 25.56 -21.73 63.40
N HIS A 337 26.14 -20.67 62.82
CA HIS A 337 25.55 -19.34 62.75
C HIS A 337 24.25 -19.31 61.92
N TYR A 338 24.23 -19.94 60.74
CA TYR A 338 23.03 -20.00 59.88
C TYR A 338 21.85 -20.70 60.54
N PHE A 339 22.10 -21.84 61.20
CA PHE A 339 21.04 -22.56 61.92
C PHE A 339 20.59 -21.84 63.19
N ARG A 340 21.52 -21.25 63.96
CA ARG A 340 21.20 -20.52 65.19
C ARG A 340 20.35 -19.27 64.92
N TYR A 341 20.69 -18.51 63.87
CA TYR A 341 20.01 -17.27 63.52
C TYR A 341 18.98 -17.42 62.39
N ASP A 342 18.74 -18.65 61.94
CA ASP A 342 17.66 -19.05 61.06
C ASP A 342 17.66 -18.31 59.71
N TYR A 343 18.83 -18.24 59.06
CA TYR A 343 18.98 -17.63 57.73
C TYR A 343 20.07 -18.31 56.88
N LEU A 344 20.00 -18.11 55.56
CA LEU A 344 20.98 -18.53 54.55
C LEU A 344 21.35 -17.34 53.64
N PRO A 345 22.63 -17.06 53.35
CA PRO A 345 23.00 -16.12 52.29
C PRO A 345 22.44 -16.55 50.92
N LEU A 346 21.93 -15.62 50.11
CA LEU A 346 21.37 -15.92 48.79
C LEU A 346 22.39 -16.59 47.86
N LYS A 347 23.63 -16.09 47.86
CA LYS A 347 24.74 -16.69 47.09
C LYS A 347 24.94 -18.17 47.42
N LEU A 348 24.90 -18.49 48.70
CA LEU A 348 25.05 -19.86 49.17
C LEU A 348 23.83 -20.70 48.78
N PHE A 349 22.61 -20.17 48.93
CA PHE A 349 21.40 -20.85 48.49
C PHE A 349 21.43 -21.22 47.00
N LEU A 350 21.78 -20.27 46.12
CA LEU A 350 21.91 -20.52 44.67
C LEU A 350 22.97 -21.58 44.34
N GLN A 351 24.09 -21.58 45.08
CA GLN A 351 25.13 -22.60 44.95
C GLN A 351 24.61 -23.98 45.35
N LEU A 352 23.92 -24.08 46.49
CA LEU A 352 23.36 -25.34 47.00
C LEU A 352 22.25 -25.88 46.07
N GLU A 353 21.41 -25.00 45.53
CA GLU A 353 20.35 -25.35 44.58
C GLU A 353 20.94 -25.90 43.28
N LYS A 354 22.00 -25.25 42.75
CA LYS A 354 22.73 -25.76 41.58
C LYS A 354 23.43 -27.10 41.84
N GLN A 355 23.97 -27.30 43.05
CA GLN A 355 24.67 -28.53 43.44
C GLN A 355 23.73 -29.72 43.66
N SER A 356 22.53 -29.49 44.22
CA SER A 356 21.63 -30.57 44.64
C SER A 356 20.65 -31.01 43.55
N GLY A 357 20.37 -30.18 42.54
CA GLY A 357 19.42 -30.49 41.47
C GLY A 357 17.95 -30.65 41.92
N VAL A 358 17.67 -30.61 43.22
CA VAL A 358 16.34 -30.80 43.84
C VAL A 358 16.11 -29.66 44.84
N PHE A 359 14.94 -29.01 44.79
CA PHE A 359 14.58 -27.90 45.68
C PHE A 359 14.31 -28.39 47.12
N LEU A 360 15.37 -28.62 47.90
CA LEU A 360 15.31 -28.99 49.33
C LEU A 360 14.53 -28.00 50.17
N ILE A 361 14.58 -26.72 49.80
CA ILE A 361 13.70 -25.68 50.30
C ILE A 361 13.01 -25.09 49.08
N LYS A 362 11.67 -25.18 49.04
CA LYS A 362 10.91 -24.54 47.97
C LYS A 362 11.08 -23.03 48.07
N ARG A 363 11.33 -22.37 46.94
CA ARG A 363 11.53 -20.90 46.91
C ARG A 363 10.31 -20.14 47.48
N CYS A 364 9.08 -20.65 47.33
CA CYS A 364 7.87 -20.06 47.92
C CYS A 364 7.82 -20.09 49.46
N ASP A 365 8.60 -20.96 50.11
CA ASP A 365 8.70 -21.03 51.57
C ASP A 365 9.76 -20.09 52.15
N LEU A 366 10.38 -19.23 51.33
CA LEU A 366 11.47 -18.34 51.75
C LEU A 366 11.02 -16.87 51.83
N LEU A 367 11.64 -16.15 52.75
CA LEU A 367 11.57 -14.70 52.92
C LEU A 367 12.94 -14.08 52.62
N ILE A 368 12.97 -12.99 51.86
CA ILE A 368 14.16 -12.26 51.45
C ILE A 368 14.42 -11.07 52.38
N TYR A 369 15.68 -10.89 52.78
CA TYR A 369 16.16 -9.80 53.63
C TYR A 369 17.43 -9.17 53.03
N LEU A 370 17.60 -7.87 53.22
CA LEU A 370 18.86 -7.17 52.91
C LEU A 370 19.72 -7.03 54.18
N ARG A 371 20.98 -7.46 54.09
CA ARG A 371 21.98 -7.36 55.17
C ARG A 371 22.28 -5.89 55.51
N GLY A 372 22.06 -5.51 56.77
CA GLY A 372 22.33 -4.16 57.30
C GLY A 372 21.21 -3.12 57.13
N GLY A 373 20.08 -3.44 56.50
CA GLY A 373 18.92 -2.53 56.37
C GLY A 373 17.91 -2.65 57.52
N ARG A 374 17.10 -1.60 57.76
CA ARG A 374 15.93 -1.70 58.66
C ARG A 374 14.94 -2.75 58.12
N ILE A 375 14.40 -3.56 59.04
CA ILE A 375 13.95 -4.94 58.82
C ILE A 375 12.52 -4.99 58.27
N ASN A 376 12.37 -5.36 57.00
CA ASN A 376 11.09 -5.78 56.47
C ASN A 376 11.25 -6.89 55.41
N PRO A 377 10.97 -8.16 55.76
CA PRO A 377 11.03 -9.27 54.82
C PRO A 377 9.95 -9.23 53.75
N ILE A 378 10.22 -9.91 52.63
CA ILE A 378 9.26 -10.14 51.54
C ILE A 378 9.35 -11.60 51.13
N PRO A 379 8.25 -12.26 50.79
CA PRO A 379 8.27 -13.58 50.15
C PRO A 379 9.25 -13.64 48.97
N ALA A 380 9.96 -14.76 48.80
CA ALA A 380 10.90 -14.94 47.71
C ALA A 380 10.24 -15.25 46.37
N VAL A 381 9.04 -15.84 46.42
CA VAL A 381 8.11 -15.90 45.29
C VAL A 381 6.95 -14.98 45.62
N LEU A 382 6.74 -13.99 44.76
CA LEU A 382 5.71 -12.99 44.92
C LEU A 382 4.59 -13.24 43.91
N ASP A 383 3.44 -13.68 44.40
CA ASP A 383 2.26 -13.88 43.56
C ASP A 383 1.60 -12.54 43.29
N ILE A 384 1.65 -12.12 42.02
CA ILE A 384 0.93 -10.97 41.51
C ILE A 384 -0.51 -11.40 41.25
N ASP A 385 -1.28 -11.48 42.34
CA ASP A 385 -2.71 -11.76 42.33
C ASP A 385 -3.54 -10.46 42.24
N ARG A 386 -4.86 -10.59 42.27
CA ARG A 386 -5.81 -9.47 42.30
C ARG A 386 -5.44 -8.37 43.32
N ASN A 387 -5.05 -8.74 44.54
CA ASN A 387 -4.75 -7.77 45.59
C ASN A 387 -3.39 -7.10 45.38
N PHE A 388 -2.38 -7.85 44.92
CA PHE A 388 -1.09 -7.27 44.61
C PHE A 388 -1.17 -6.35 43.39
N ALA A 389 -1.94 -6.73 42.36
CA ALA A 389 -2.23 -5.86 41.22
C ALA A 389 -2.86 -4.53 41.68
N ARG A 390 -3.82 -4.58 42.63
CA ARG A 390 -4.38 -3.36 43.25
C ARG A 390 -3.34 -2.54 44.01
N LEU A 391 -2.40 -3.18 44.72
CA LEU A 391 -1.27 -2.49 45.37
C LEU A 391 -0.33 -1.81 44.37
N ILE A 392 -0.05 -2.46 43.23
CA ILE A 392 0.69 -1.85 42.12
C ILE A 392 -0.08 -0.63 41.63
N GLY A 393 -1.41 -0.73 41.49
CA GLY A 393 -2.25 0.40 41.13
C GLY A 393 -2.13 1.58 42.09
N TYR A 394 -2.22 1.34 43.41
CA TYR A 394 -1.98 2.35 44.43
C TYR A 394 -0.57 2.93 44.39
N PHE A 395 0.43 2.13 44.02
CA PHE A 395 1.80 2.64 43.86
C PHE A 395 1.92 3.54 42.64
N LEU A 396 1.29 3.17 41.53
CA LEU A 396 1.29 3.95 40.30
C LEU A 396 0.57 5.30 40.47
N SER A 397 -0.40 5.39 41.38
CA SER A 397 -1.03 6.64 41.78
C SER A 397 -0.29 7.34 42.92
N GLU A 398 -0.56 6.92 44.15
CA GLU A 398 -0.14 7.61 45.39
C GLU A 398 1.25 7.21 45.90
N GLY A 399 1.88 6.24 45.23
CA GLY A 399 3.18 5.70 45.61
C GLY A 399 4.36 6.53 45.11
N CYS A 400 5.39 6.63 45.93
CA CYS A 400 6.72 7.03 45.50
C CYS A 400 7.80 6.19 46.17
N ARG A 401 8.98 6.15 45.54
CA ARG A 401 10.17 5.56 46.11
C ARG A 401 11.10 6.67 46.59
N TYR A 402 11.60 6.53 47.81
CA TYR A 402 12.59 7.44 48.39
C TYR A 402 13.80 6.65 48.89
N ASP A 403 14.99 7.00 48.39
CA ASP A 403 16.25 6.39 48.83
C ASP A 403 16.96 7.35 49.80
N GLU A 404 17.02 6.98 51.09
CA GLU A 404 17.72 7.77 52.09
C GLU A 404 19.17 7.28 52.27
N ARG A 405 20.13 8.21 52.33
CA ARG A 405 21.50 7.92 52.77
C ARG A 405 21.56 8.01 54.29
N SER A 406 21.82 6.88 54.95
CA SER A 406 22.10 6.83 56.39
C SER A 406 23.50 6.27 56.64
N GLY A 407 24.09 6.56 57.80
CA GLY A 407 25.44 6.08 58.17
C GLY A 407 25.62 4.55 58.20
N SER A 408 24.53 3.78 58.10
CA SER A 408 24.52 2.31 57.99
C SER A 408 24.17 1.77 56.59
N GLY A 409 24.03 2.65 55.58
CA GLY A 409 23.78 2.30 54.18
C GLY A 409 22.56 2.99 53.53
N LYS A 410 22.38 2.78 52.22
CA LYS A 410 21.19 3.23 51.46
C LYS A 410 19.96 2.40 51.84
N THR A 411 18.93 3.04 52.40
CA THR A 411 17.64 2.38 52.68
C THR A 411 16.60 2.91 51.69
N SER A 412 16.01 2.00 50.90
CA SER A 412 14.88 2.34 50.01
C SER A 412 13.56 2.26 50.77
N ARG A 413 12.72 3.26 50.58
CA ARG A 413 11.37 3.34 51.16
C ARG A 413 10.34 3.48 50.06
N LEU A 414 9.29 2.68 50.15
CA LEU A 414 8.05 2.91 49.42
C LEU A 414 7.11 3.70 50.33
N ILE A 415 6.52 4.75 49.81
CA ILE A 415 5.65 5.65 50.57
C ILE A 415 4.38 5.82 49.73
N TRP A 416 3.23 5.47 50.31
CA TRP A 416 1.93 5.86 49.79
C TRP A 416 1.43 7.04 50.63
N THR A 417 0.95 8.08 49.96
CA THR A 417 0.44 9.29 50.61
C THR A 417 -1.04 9.43 50.32
N PHE A 418 -1.87 9.57 51.35
CA PHE A 418 -3.32 9.69 51.23
C PHE A 418 -3.82 10.90 52.03
N ARG A 419 -5.02 11.38 51.72
CA ARG A 419 -5.72 12.33 52.60
C ARG A 419 -6.25 11.63 53.84
N GLU A 420 -6.40 12.37 54.93
CA GLU A 420 -6.88 11.79 56.21
C GLU A 420 -8.26 11.15 56.10
N ASP A 421 -9.13 11.66 55.22
CA ASP A 421 -10.49 11.17 55.00
C ASP A 421 -10.57 9.91 54.10
N GLU A 422 -9.48 9.52 53.44
CA GLU A 422 -9.40 8.34 52.55
C GLU A 422 -9.14 7.03 53.32
N THR A 423 -9.85 6.85 54.42
CA THR A 423 -9.66 5.74 55.37
C THR A 423 -9.76 4.36 54.72
N GLU A 424 -10.72 4.15 53.80
CA GLU A 424 -10.89 2.87 53.08
C GLU A 424 -9.62 2.48 52.29
N TYR A 425 -8.97 3.44 51.62
CA TYR A 425 -7.78 3.17 50.81
C TYR A 425 -6.55 2.91 51.69
N ILE A 426 -6.41 3.69 52.77
CA ILE A 426 -5.35 3.49 53.74
C ILE A 426 -5.47 2.09 54.35
N ASP A 427 -6.68 1.69 54.75
CA ASP A 427 -6.93 0.39 55.36
C ASP A 427 -6.77 -0.76 54.37
N ASP A 428 -7.15 -0.58 53.09
CA ASP A 428 -6.92 -1.56 52.04
C ASP A 428 -5.42 -1.76 51.75
N VAL A 429 -4.64 -0.70 51.57
CA VAL A 429 -3.17 -0.82 51.43
C VAL A 429 -2.56 -1.49 52.64
N CYS A 430 -2.97 -1.11 53.85
CA CYS A 430 -2.53 -1.74 55.08
C CYS A 430 -2.89 -3.24 55.13
N SER A 431 -4.09 -3.61 54.69
CA SER A 431 -4.58 -5.00 54.63
C SER A 431 -3.80 -5.82 53.61
N ILE A 432 -3.57 -5.28 52.41
CA ILE A 432 -2.79 -5.93 51.37
C ILE A 432 -1.34 -6.14 51.86
N LEU A 433 -0.70 -5.12 52.43
CA LEU A 433 0.65 -5.24 52.99
C LEU A 433 0.71 -6.29 54.11
N LYS A 434 -0.28 -6.35 55.01
CA LYS A 434 -0.40 -7.40 56.04
C LYS A 434 -0.51 -8.79 55.43
N ARG A 435 -1.34 -8.97 54.39
CA ARG A 435 -1.50 -10.24 53.66
C ARG A 435 -0.17 -10.72 53.07
N PHE A 436 0.62 -9.81 52.52
CA PHE A 436 1.96 -10.11 51.99
C PHE A 436 3.06 -10.14 53.08
N LYS A 437 2.69 -10.10 54.37
CA LYS A 437 3.59 -10.12 55.53
C LYS A 437 4.61 -8.97 55.55
N VAL A 438 4.29 -7.86 54.89
CA VAL A 438 5.11 -6.65 54.78
C VAL A 438 4.72 -5.70 55.91
N ARG A 439 5.70 -5.35 56.76
CA ARG A 439 5.55 -4.35 57.83
C ARG A 439 5.50 -2.93 57.25
N PHE A 440 4.73 -2.05 57.87
CA PHE A 440 4.65 -0.65 57.49
C PHE A 440 4.45 0.25 58.71
N SER A 441 4.70 1.55 58.55
CA SER A 441 4.28 2.56 59.51
C SER A 441 3.23 3.47 58.89
N LYS A 442 2.14 3.72 59.63
CA LYS A 442 1.13 4.74 59.32
C LYS A 442 1.47 5.97 60.13
N ARG A 443 1.77 7.11 59.49
CA ARG A 443 2.12 8.36 60.17
C ARG A 443 1.33 9.52 59.57
N GLN A 444 0.74 10.34 60.44
CA GLN A 444 0.19 11.64 60.04
C GLN A 444 1.35 12.59 59.75
N SER A 445 1.50 13.00 58.49
CA SER A 445 2.60 13.88 58.05
C SER A 445 2.21 15.36 58.07
N SER A 446 0.92 15.65 58.00
CA SER A 446 0.30 16.98 58.16
C SER A 446 -1.10 16.79 58.76
N PRO A 447 -1.79 17.85 59.21
CA PRO A 447 -3.17 17.75 59.69
C PRO A 447 -4.16 17.13 58.70
N SER A 448 -3.84 17.07 57.40
CA SER A 448 -4.73 16.54 56.35
C SER A 448 -4.15 15.35 55.57
N THR A 449 -2.97 14.85 55.95
CA THR A 449 -2.22 13.86 55.16
C THR A 449 -1.71 12.70 56.01
N VAL A 450 -1.98 11.48 55.55
CA VAL A 450 -1.51 10.23 56.15
C VAL A 450 -0.58 9.51 55.20
N GLN A 451 0.59 9.11 55.68
CA GLN A 451 1.56 8.34 54.89
C GLN A 451 1.66 6.90 55.42
N VAL A 452 1.55 5.93 54.51
CA VAL A 452 1.89 4.52 54.75
C VAL A 452 3.28 4.28 54.20
N LYS A 453 4.24 3.99 55.09
CA LYS A 453 5.66 3.83 54.73
C LYS A 453 6.13 2.41 54.92
N VAL A 454 6.73 1.85 53.86
CA VAL A 454 7.41 0.57 53.87
C VAL A 454 8.91 0.80 53.68
N SER A 455 9.70 0.54 54.71
CA SER A 455 11.17 0.54 54.59
C SER A 455 11.65 -0.85 54.21
N SER A 456 11.88 -1.09 52.91
CA SER A 456 12.43 -2.34 52.41
C SER A 456 13.27 -2.11 51.15
N GLY A 457 14.57 -2.40 51.25
CA GLY A 457 15.48 -2.32 50.10
C GLY A 457 15.13 -3.33 49.00
N VAL A 458 14.61 -4.50 49.37
CA VAL A 458 14.20 -5.54 48.42
C VAL A 458 12.89 -5.16 47.75
N LEU A 459 11.90 -4.62 48.48
CA LEU A 459 10.61 -4.25 47.86
C LEU A 459 10.80 -3.06 46.94
N GLY A 460 11.63 -2.09 47.36
CA GLY A 460 12.05 -1.00 46.50
C GLY A 460 12.74 -1.50 45.22
N PHE A 461 13.59 -2.53 45.31
CA PHE A 461 14.19 -3.18 44.14
C PHE A 461 13.14 -3.85 43.25
N VAL A 462 12.20 -4.63 43.82
CA VAL A 462 11.15 -5.30 43.05
C VAL A 462 10.31 -4.29 42.27
N PHE A 463 9.79 -3.26 42.92
CA PHE A 463 8.97 -2.24 42.25
C PHE A 463 9.73 -1.50 41.15
N ARG A 464 11.03 -1.27 41.31
CA ARG A 464 11.83 -0.49 40.36
C ARG A 464 12.43 -1.30 39.22
N GLU A 465 12.98 -2.46 39.52
CA GLU A 465 13.87 -3.20 38.60
C GLU A 465 13.24 -4.50 38.10
N VAL A 466 12.25 -5.05 38.82
CA VAL A 466 11.57 -6.30 38.43
C VAL A 466 10.22 -6.00 37.80
N LEU A 467 9.37 -5.25 38.51
CA LEU A 467 8.10 -4.77 37.99
C LEU A 467 8.29 -3.60 37.01
N ALA A 468 9.41 -2.89 37.11
CA ALA A 468 9.71 -1.70 36.32
C ALA A 468 8.66 -0.58 36.47
N CYS A 469 8.03 -0.40 37.63
CA CYS A 469 6.97 0.62 37.83
C CYS A 469 7.47 2.08 37.83
N GLY A 470 8.66 2.37 37.32
CA GLY A 470 9.28 3.69 37.32
C GLY A 470 10.07 4.04 38.59
N LYS A 471 10.86 5.13 38.49
CA LYS A 471 11.71 5.64 39.58
C LYS A 471 11.11 6.86 40.28
N ASP A 472 10.31 7.62 39.56
CA ASP A 472 9.70 8.88 39.97
C ASP A 472 8.30 8.99 39.31
N SER A 473 7.62 10.11 39.52
CA SER A 473 6.28 10.36 38.95
C SER A 473 6.24 10.45 37.42
N TYR A 474 7.37 10.72 36.77
CA TYR A 474 7.45 10.95 35.31
C TYR A 474 7.77 9.67 34.54
N SER A 475 8.42 8.71 35.21
CA SER A 475 8.85 7.43 34.64
C SER A 475 7.98 6.25 35.05
N LYS A 476 6.84 6.48 35.72
CA LYS A 476 5.92 5.40 36.09
C LYS A 476 5.42 4.68 34.84
N GLU A 477 5.29 3.36 34.91
CA GLU A 477 4.75 2.53 33.83
C GLU A 477 4.09 1.27 34.42
N ILE A 478 3.11 0.74 33.70
CA ILE A 478 2.46 -0.54 34.01
C ILE A 478 3.38 -1.67 33.54
N PRO A 479 3.70 -2.64 34.43
CA PRO A 479 4.47 -3.81 34.06
C PRO A 479 3.83 -4.58 32.88
N SER A 480 4.58 -4.80 31.80
CA SER A 480 4.04 -5.36 30.54
C SER A 480 3.43 -6.75 30.67
N PHE A 481 3.94 -7.58 31.59
CA PHE A 481 3.39 -8.93 31.83
C PHE A 481 1.95 -8.91 32.38
N LEU A 482 1.50 -7.79 32.98
CA LEU A 482 0.14 -7.68 33.51
C LEU A 482 -0.93 -7.75 32.41
N TYR A 483 -0.60 -7.37 31.17
CA TYR A 483 -1.51 -7.50 30.01
C TYR A 483 -1.78 -8.97 29.61
N LYS A 484 -1.01 -9.91 30.15
CA LYS A 484 -1.19 -11.36 29.94
C LYS A 484 -1.95 -12.06 31.07
N LEU A 485 -2.49 -11.32 32.03
CA LEU A 485 -3.23 -11.89 33.14
C LEU A 485 -4.72 -11.82 32.90
N HIS A 486 -5.46 -12.66 33.64
CA HIS A 486 -6.90 -12.70 33.59
C HIS A 486 -7.50 -11.31 33.85
N GLU A 487 -8.63 -11.01 33.22
CA GLU A 487 -9.24 -9.67 33.25
C GLU A 487 -9.55 -9.18 34.66
N ASP A 488 -9.83 -10.08 35.61
CA ASP A 488 -10.05 -9.73 37.01
C ASP A 488 -8.81 -9.14 37.68
N VAL A 489 -7.61 -9.60 37.33
CA VAL A 489 -6.35 -9.08 37.88
C VAL A 489 -6.11 -7.67 37.34
N ILE A 490 -6.32 -7.49 36.04
CA ILE A 490 -6.17 -6.21 35.36
C ILE A 490 -7.21 -5.19 35.88
N ARG A 491 -8.44 -5.64 36.16
CA ARG A 491 -9.50 -4.80 36.77
C ARG A 491 -9.09 -4.28 38.14
N GLU A 492 -8.40 -5.09 38.94
CA GLU A 492 -7.93 -4.71 40.27
C GLU A 492 -6.73 -3.76 40.22
N LEU A 493 -5.82 -3.95 39.25
CA LEU A 493 -4.79 -2.94 38.92
C LEU A 493 -5.44 -1.59 38.63
N LEU A 494 -6.41 -1.58 37.71
CA LEU A 494 -7.15 -0.37 37.34
C LEU A 494 -7.88 0.24 38.55
N THR A 495 -8.44 -0.59 39.43
CA THR A 495 -9.08 -0.17 40.69
C THR A 495 -8.10 0.60 41.59
N GLY A 496 -6.88 0.10 41.78
CA GLY A 496 -5.87 0.79 42.59
C GLY A 496 -5.44 2.13 42.00
N ILE A 497 -5.30 2.20 40.67
CA ILE A 497 -4.97 3.44 39.95
C ILE A 497 -6.09 4.48 40.13
N ILE A 498 -7.34 4.07 39.87
CA ILE A 498 -8.53 4.92 39.96
C ILE A 498 -8.80 5.38 41.39
N ARG A 499 -8.56 4.56 42.40
CA ARG A 499 -8.81 4.96 43.79
C ARG A 499 -7.85 6.04 44.28
N GLY A 500 -6.60 6.05 43.79
CA GLY A 500 -5.64 7.09 44.13
C GLY A 500 -5.84 8.37 43.31
N ASP A 501 -5.51 8.31 42.02
CA ASP A 501 -5.47 9.51 41.16
C ASP A 501 -6.84 9.84 40.54
N GLY A 502 -7.86 9.03 40.80
CA GLY A 502 -9.20 9.24 40.28
C GLY A 502 -10.01 10.23 41.11
N SER A 503 -10.65 11.16 40.43
CA SER A 503 -11.51 12.17 41.05
C SER A 503 -12.85 12.29 40.34
N LEU A 504 -13.89 12.55 41.12
CA LEU A 504 -15.25 12.72 40.61
C LEU A 504 -15.55 14.22 40.41
N ARG A 505 -16.07 14.57 39.25
CA ARG A 505 -16.68 15.88 39.00
C ARG A 505 -18.19 15.76 39.20
N ALA A 506 -18.72 16.37 40.26
CA ALA A 506 -20.14 16.28 40.63
C ALA A 506 -20.68 17.58 41.27
N LYS A 507 -20.35 18.74 40.69
CA LYS A 507 -20.97 20.01 41.12
C LYS A 507 -22.43 20.06 40.63
N PRO A 508 -23.38 20.64 41.39
CA PRO A 508 -24.79 20.70 40.98
C PRO A 508 -25.05 21.38 39.61
N SER A 509 -24.13 22.25 39.19
CA SER A 509 -24.16 23.01 37.95
C SER A 509 -23.34 22.39 36.80
N GLU A 510 -22.74 21.20 36.99
CA GLU A 510 -21.84 20.57 36.01
C GLU A 510 -22.25 19.12 35.71
N PRO A 511 -21.99 18.60 34.49
CA PRO A 511 -22.19 17.18 34.18
C PRO A 511 -21.34 16.28 35.08
N VAL A 512 -21.92 15.13 35.46
CA VAL A 512 -21.18 14.12 36.24
C VAL A 512 -20.15 13.44 35.35
N GLY A 513 -18.89 13.41 35.79
CA GLY A 513 -17.79 12.79 35.05
C GLY A 513 -16.68 12.30 35.98
N PHE A 514 -15.84 11.41 35.49
CA PHE A 514 -14.67 10.87 36.20
C PHE A 514 -13.39 11.41 35.56
N ARG A 515 -12.38 11.73 36.37
CA ARG A 515 -11.07 12.20 35.91
C ARG A 515 -9.94 11.40 36.54
N TYR A 516 -8.93 11.03 35.75
CA TYR A 516 -7.65 10.48 36.17
C TYR A 516 -6.53 11.42 35.69
N ALA A 517 -5.44 11.58 36.44
CA ALA A 517 -4.32 12.43 36.03
C ALA A 517 -2.96 11.83 36.41
N THR A 518 -1.94 12.02 35.58
CA THR A 518 -0.56 11.58 35.84
C THR A 518 0.47 12.45 35.11
N CYS A 519 1.69 12.54 35.63
CA CYS A 519 2.80 13.23 34.97
C CYS A 519 3.65 12.29 34.09
N SER A 520 3.35 10.98 34.04
CA SER A 520 4.01 10.02 33.15
C SER A 520 3.22 9.85 31.85
N SER A 521 3.84 10.17 30.72
CA SER A 521 3.23 10.01 29.38
C SER A 521 2.98 8.53 29.03
N LEU A 522 3.89 7.64 29.42
CA LEU A 522 3.75 6.21 29.15
C LEU A 522 2.65 5.58 30.01
N LEU A 523 2.63 5.88 31.32
CA LEU A 523 1.55 5.41 32.21
C LEU A 523 0.20 5.90 31.72
N PHE A 524 0.12 7.15 31.27
CA PHE A 524 -1.09 7.72 30.70
C PHE A 524 -1.63 6.91 29.51
N GLN A 525 -0.78 6.55 28.55
CA GLN A 525 -1.16 5.75 27.39
C GLN A 525 -1.52 4.30 27.76
N GLN A 526 -0.82 3.72 28.73
CA GLN A 526 -1.11 2.37 29.23
C GLN A 526 -2.43 2.31 30.00
N VAL A 527 -2.71 3.27 30.89
CA VAL A 527 -4.00 3.37 31.60
C VAL A 527 -5.14 3.59 30.63
N LEU A 528 -4.92 4.39 29.58
CA LEU A 528 -5.86 4.54 28.50
C LEU A 528 -6.17 3.21 27.79
N LEU A 529 -5.14 2.46 27.38
CA LEU A 529 -5.33 1.16 26.72
C LEU A 529 -6.06 0.17 27.65
N LEU A 530 -5.74 0.18 28.96
CA LEU A 530 -6.45 -0.62 29.95
C LEU A 530 -7.93 -0.25 30.03
N LEU A 531 -8.26 1.04 30.08
CA LEU A 531 -9.64 1.52 30.07
C LEU A 531 -10.36 1.07 28.79
N GLN A 532 -9.73 1.23 27.63
CA GLN A 532 -10.27 0.75 26.34
C GLN A 532 -10.51 -0.75 26.32
N SER A 533 -9.64 -1.54 26.96
CA SER A 533 -9.80 -3.00 27.06
C SER A 533 -11.05 -3.43 27.86
N PHE A 534 -11.54 -2.58 28.77
CA PHE A 534 -12.82 -2.77 29.47
C PHE A 534 -13.98 -2.04 28.81
N GLY A 535 -13.78 -1.52 27.60
CA GLY A 535 -14.80 -0.82 26.83
C GLY A 535 -15.07 0.60 27.31
N TYR A 536 -14.17 1.22 28.06
CA TYR A 536 -14.26 2.64 28.41
C TYR A 536 -13.63 3.51 27.33
N VAL A 537 -14.36 4.55 26.92
CA VAL A 537 -13.88 5.57 25.99
C VAL A 537 -13.62 6.86 26.78
N ALA A 538 -12.34 7.14 27.01
CA ALA A 538 -11.88 8.31 27.74
C ALA A 538 -11.55 9.48 26.79
N ALA A 539 -11.77 10.71 27.25
CA ALA A 539 -11.11 11.90 26.73
C ALA A 539 -9.68 12.01 27.30
N THR A 540 -8.75 12.51 26.52
CA THR A 540 -7.35 12.79 26.89
C THR A 540 -7.09 14.28 26.90
N ARG A 541 -6.24 14.75 27.80
CA ARG A 541 -5.78 16.14 27.87
C ARG A 541 -4.35 16.17 28.37
N ALA A 542 -3.54 17.10 27.89
CA ALA A 542 -2.22 17.39 28.44
C ALA A 542 -2.15 18.88 28.78
N THR A 543 -1.79 19.23 30.01
CA THR A 543 -1.74 20.63 30.48
C THR A 543 -0.37 20.93 31.08
N LEU A 544 0.31 21.97 30.59
CA LEU A 544 1.54 22.49 31.21
C LEU A 544 1.16 23.46 32.33
N ASN A 545 1.69 23.26 33.54
CA ASN A 545 1.47 24.17 34.66
C ASN A 545 2.55 25.26 34.67
N GLN A 546 2.23 26.52 34.99
CA GLN A 546 3.19 27.64 35.02
C GLN A 546 4.40 27.40 35.97
N LYS A 547 4.29 26.45 36.90
CA LYS A 547 5.33 26.08 37.88
C LYS A 547 6.04 24.75 37.58
N SER A 548 5.72 24.06 36.48
CA SER A 548 6.28 22.74 36.12
C SER A 548 6.79 22.74 34.69
N THR A 549 7.96 22.12 34.46
CA THR A 549 8.51 21.89 33.12
C THR A 549 7.94 20.64 32.45
N VAL A 550 7.17 19.82 33.18
CA VAL A 550 6.59 18.57 32.67
C VAL A 550 5.07 18.69 32.59
N PRO A 551 4.43 18.25 31.48
CA PRO A 551 2.96 18.26 31.34
C PRO A 551 2.28 17.32 32.34
N LEU A 552 1.09 17.71 32.82
CA LEU A 552 0.14 16.83 33.48
C LEU A 552 -0.81 16.25 32.43
N TYR A 553 -0.85 14.92 32.30
CA TYR A 553 -1.73 14.20 31.40
C TYR A 553 -3.00 13.74 32.14
N GLU A 554 -4.17 14.04 31.60
CA GLU A 554 -5.47 13.79 32.24
C GLU A 554 -6.36 12.93 31.32
N LEU A 555 -7.02 11.92 31.89
CA LEU A 555 -8.09 11.16 31.26
C LEU A 555 -9.43 11.57 31.87
N GLU A 556 -10.46 11.81 31.06
CA GLU A 556 -11.81 12.10 31.54
C GLU A 556 -12.83 11.13 30.94
N ILE A 557 -13.65 10.50 31.77
CA ILE A 557 -14.71 9.59 31.34
C ILE A 557 -16.05 10.23 31.62
N HIS A 558 -16.85 10.32 30.55
CA HIS A 558 -18.16 10.96 30.52
C HIS A 558 -19.23 9.95 30.09
N GLY A 559 -20.50 10.23 30.37
CA GLY A 559 -21.61 9.32 30.01
C GLY A 559 -22.06 8.49 31.20
N LEU A 560 -23.38 8.48 31.43
CA LEU A 560 -23.99 7.91 32.63
C LEU A 560 -23.67 6.42 32.81
N GLU A 561 -23.69 5.64 31.73
CA GLU A 561 -23.39 4.21 31.75
C GLU A 561 -21.93 3.93 32.10
N GLN A 562 -20.99 4.62 31.44
CA GLN A 562 -19.56 4.48 31.72
C GLN A 562 -19.23 4.88 33.16
N VAL A 563 -19.77 6.02 33.62
CA VAL A 563 -19.55 6.51 34.98
C VAL A 563 -20.16 5.55 36.01
N ARG A 564 -21.37 5.03 35.78
CA ARG A 564 -21.98 4.01 36.66
C ARG A 564 -21.09 2.78 36.75
N SER A 565 -20.64 2.24 35.62
CA SER A 565 -19.74 1.07 35.57
C SER A 565 -18.41 1.32 36.29
N LEU A 566 -17.85 2.53 36.21
CA LEU A 566 -16.61 2.88 36.94
C LEU A 566 -16.79 2.92 38.46
N THR A 567 -18.01 3.10 38.94
CA THR A 567 -18.23 3.28 40.38
C THR A 567 -18.15 2.00 41.18
N ASP A 568 -18.21 0.86 40.50
CA ASP A 568 -17.83 -0.42 41.06
C ASP A 568 -16.33 -0.47 41.43
N LEU A 569 -15.50 0.43 40.88
CA LEU A 569 -14.07 0.53 41.19
C LEU A 569 -13.78 1.54 42.34
N LEU A 570 -14.74 2.37 42.73
CA LEU A 570 -14.56 3.41 43.75
C LEU A 570 -14.71 2.86 45.19
N SER A 571 -14.40 3.71 46.17
CA SER A 571 -14.71 3.43 47.59
C SER A 571 -16.21 3.36 47.83
N SER A 572 -16.63 2.64 48.88
CA SER A 572 -18.03 2.57 49.32
C SER A 572 -18.64 3.94 49.58
N GLN A 573 -17.87 4.86 50.19
CA GLN A 573 -18.28 6.23 50.49
C GLN A 573 -18.43 7.07 49.21
N LEU A 574 -17.45 7.00 48.29
CA LEU A 574 -17.51 7.72 47.02
C LEU A 574 -18.60 7.16 46.11
N ARG A 575 -18.77 5.84 46.07
CA ARG A 575 -19.86 5.16 45.36
C ARG A 575 -21.22 5.64 45.86
N SER A 576 -21.44 5.63 47.18
CA SER A 576 -22.71 6.08 47.77
C SER A 576 -22.98 7.57 47.47
N LYS A 577 -21.95 8.41 47.61
CA LYS A 577 -22.02 9.84 47.25
C LYS A 577 -22.34 10.03 45.77
N MET A 578 -21.78 9.19 44.91
CA MET A 578 -21.95 9.22 43.46
C MET A 578 -23.35 8.73 43.06
N GLU A 579 -23.85 7.64 43.65
CA GLU A 579 -25.21 7.15 43.44
C GLU A 579 -26.26 8.18 43.87
N LEU A 580 -26.06 8.83 45.03
CA LEU A 580 -26.90 9.93 45.49
C LEU A 580 -26.88 11.10 44.48
N ARG A 581 -25.69 11.53 44.03
CA ARG A 581 -25.55 12.64 43.08
C ARG A 581 -26.08 12.32 41.69
N LEU A 582 -25.96 11.08 41.23
CA LEU A 582 -26.57 10.61 40.00
C LEU A 582 -28.11 10.63 40.08
N ARG A 583 -28.69 10.40 41.27
CA ARG A 583 -30.14 10.53 41.51
C ARG A 583 -30.59 12.00 41.61
N GLU A 584 -29.80 12.87 42.25
CA GLU A 584 -30.13 14.29 42.48
C GLU A 584 -29.89 15.20 41.28
N SER A 585 -29.06 14.78 40.31
CA SER A 585 -28.70 15.62 39.16
C SER A 585 -29.92 15.95 38.31
N LYS A 586 -30.20 17.25 38.11
CA LYS A 586 -31.21 17.76 37.15
C LYS A 586 -30.82 17.54 35.68
N TYR A 587 -29.59 17.06 35.43
CA TYR A 587 -29.03 16.83 34.10
C TYR A 587 -28.76 15.35 33.81
N PRO A 588 -29.73 14.42 33.99
CA PRO A 588 -29.51 13.01 33.67
C PRO A 588 -29.37 12.78 32.15
N LYS A 589 -29.81 13.73 31.31
CA LYS A 589 -29.84 13.66 29.84
C LYS A 589 -28.67 14.35 29.10
N LEU A 590 -27.72 15.00 29.79
CA LEU A 590 -26.70 15.87 29.15
C LEU A 590 -25.26 15.33 29.15
N ALA A 591 -25.08 14.02 29.38
CA ALA A 591 -23.82 13.33 29.16
C ALA A 591 -23.83 12.59 27.81
N HIS A 592 -24.18 13.29 26.71
CA HIS A 592 -24.03 12.69 25.39
C HIS A 592 -22.53 12.38 25.18
N PRO A 593 -22.16 11.11 24.97
CA PRO A 593 -20.78 10.79 24.69
C PRO A 593 -20.34 11.58 23.45
N ARG A 594 -19.19 12.25 23.51
CA ARG A 594 -18.58 12.91 22.34
C ARG A 594 -17.97 11.90 21.35
N PHE A 595 -18.44 10.66 21.42
CA PHE A 595 -18.04 9.49 20.66
C PHE A 595 -19.29 8.64 20.37
N LYS A 596 -19.25 7.84 19.30
CA LYS A 596 -20.31 6.86 18.99
C LYS A 596 -19.75 5.45 19.19
N ARG A 597 -20.51 4.56 19.82
CA ARG A 597 -20.04 3.20 20.16
C ARG A 597 -20.61 2.17 19.20
N TYR A 598 -19.76 1.23 18.78
CA TYR A 598 -20.06 0.12 17.89
C TYR A 598 -19.48 -1.17 18.49
N GLU A 599 -20.11 -1.64 19.57
CA GLU A 599 -19.69 -2.81 20.35
C GLU A 599 -18.23 -2.72 20.86
N LYS A 600 -17.29 -3.23 20.07
CA LYS A 600 -15.86 -3.41 20.34
C LYS A 600 -14.95 -2.29 19.83
N HIS A 601 -15.52 -1.30 19.16
CA HIS A 601 -14.83 -0.06 18.83
C HIS A 601 -15.78 1.12 19.07
N ALA A 602 -15.23 2.33 19.06
CA ALA A 602 -15.99 3.57 19.07
C ALA A 602 -15.42 4.51 18.04
N THR A 603 -16.07 5.64 17.83
CA THR A 603 -15.56 6.70 16.96
C THR A 603 -15.36 7.97 17.74
N VAL A 604 -14.24 8.64 17.53
CA VAL A 604 -14.00 10.00 18.04
C VAL A 604 -14.05 10.96 16.87
N LYS A 605 -14.55 12.17 17.11
CA LYS A 605 -14.67 13.15 16.05
C LYS A 605 -13.38 13.94 15.96
N VAL A 606 -12.84 14.19 14.78
CA VAL A 606 -11.75 15.15 14.62
C VAL A 606 -12.20 16.53 15.12
N THR A 607 -11.32 17.28 15.78
CA THR A 607 -11.57 18.66 16.22
C THR A 607 -10.73 19.66 15.47
N GLN A 608 -9.47 19.30 15.18
CA GLN A 608 -8.48 20.17 14.58
C GLN A 608 -7.38 19.31 13.95
N THR A 609 -6.77 19.79 12.88
CA THR A 609 -5.53 19.27 12.31
C THR A 609 -4.46 20.38 12.37
N GLU A 610 -3.20 20.03 12.62
CA GLU A 610 -2.06 20.94 12.69
C GLU A 610 -0.94 20.42 11.78
N GLU A 611 -0.50 21.21 10.80
CA GLU A 611 0.65 20.87 9.94
C GLU A 611 1.97 21.18 10.64
N LEU A 612 2.90 20.24 10.56
CA LEU A 612 4.26 20.33 11.06
C LEU A 612 5.24 20.21 9.89
N THR A 613 6.16 21.17 9.75
CA THR A 613 7.22 21.15 8.73
C THR A 613 8.59 20.98 9.39
N GLY A 614 9.46 20.15 8.83
CA GLY A 614 10.74 19.82 9.45
C GLY A 614 11.48 18.71 8.70
N ASN A 615 12.44 18.07 9.35
CA ASN A 615 13.09 16.87 8.82
C ASN A 615 12.69 15.69 9.71
N PHE A 616 11.64 14.99 9.32
CA PHE A 616 11.04 13.91 10.10
C PHE A 616 11.38 12.56 9.51
N HIS A 617 11.29 11.54 10.35
CA HIS A 617 11.19 10.16 9.89
C HIS A 617 9.79 9.67 10.18
N VAL A 618 9.19 9.03 9.19
CA VAL A 618 7.91 8.33 9.27
C VAL A 618 8.14 6.85 9.02
N TYR A 619 7.22 6.03 9.49
CA TYR A 619 7.34 4.60 9.61
C TYR A 619 6.02 3.95 9.25
N ASN A 620 6.04 2.74 8.72
CA ASN A 620 4.80 1.97 8.48
C ASN A 620 5.01 0.50 8.79
N PHE A 621 3.91 -0.21 9.03
CA PHE A 621 3.87 -1.66 9.01
C PHE A 621 3.04 -2.14 7.83
N GLU A 622 3.57 -3.13 7.10
CA GLU A 622 2.73 -4.02 6.34
C GLU A 622 2.24 -5.12 7.28
N VAL A 623 0.91 -5.22 7.41
CA VAL A 623 0.24 -6.09 8.37
C VAL A 623 -0.66 -7.06 7.61
N ASP A 624 -0.41 -8.35 7.81
CA ASP A 624 -1.15 -9.41 7.13
C ASP A 624 -2.60 -9.53 7.65
N GLY A 625 -3.52 -9.82 6.73
CA GLY A 625 -4.95 -10.05 6.97
C GLY A 625 -5.79 -8.80 7.18
N THR A 626 -5.46 -7.94 8.16
CA THR A 626 -6.34 -6.80 8.52
C THR A 626 -5.98 -5.48 7.83
N HIS A 627 -4.77 -5.37 7.26
CA HIS A 627 -4.27 -4.16 6.58
C HIS A 627 -4.42 -2.86 7.41
N ASN A 628 -4.34 -2.98 8.73
CA ASN A 628 -4.41 -1.89 9.70
C ASN A 628 -3.66 -2.24 10.99
N PHE A 629 -3.37 -1.23 11.80
CA PHE A 629 -2.84 -1.39 13.16
C PHE A 629 -3.38 -0.29 14.09
N VAL A 630 -3.26 -0.50 15.39
CA VAL A 630 -3.69 0.44 16.44
C VAL A 630 -2.49 1.24 16.97
N THR A 631 -2.63 2.56 16.99
CA THR A 631 -1.57 3.49 17.40
C THR A 631 -1.99 4.42 18.55
N SER A 632 -1.23 5.49 18.79
CA SER A 632 -1.43 6.51 19.84
C SER A 632 -2.90 6.85 20.07
N GLY A 633 -3.31 6.91 21.34
CA GLY A 633 -4.71 7.20 21.66
C GLY A 633 -5.70 6.06 21.39
N GLY A 634 -5.21 4.90 20.93
CA GLY A 634 -6.02 3.76 20.52
C GLY A 634 -6.69 3.96 19.16
N ILE A 635 -6.15 4.84 18.31
CA ILE A 635 -6.68 5.09 16.95
C ILE A 635 -6.37 3.89 16.05
N ILE A 636 -7.35 3.44 15.27
CA ILE A 636 -7.18 2.38 14.26
C ILE A 636 -6.79 3.06 12.94
N THR A 637 -5.65 2.65 12.36
CA THR A 637 -4.97 3.36 11.27
C THR A 637 -4.72 2.44 10.06
N HIS A 638 -4.93 2.93 8.84
CA HIS A 638 -4.95 2.14 7.59
C HIS A 638 -3.55 1.98 6.95
N ASN A 639 -3.38 0.95 6.12
CA ASN A 639 -2.21 0.74 5.27
C ASN A 639 -2.42 1.23 3.80
N CYS A 640 -1.81 2.34 3.36
CA CYS A 640 -1.44 2.76 1.97
C CYS A 640 -2.47 2.92 0.80
N ILE A 641 -2.05 3.61 -0.30
CA ILE A 641 -2.75 4.61 -1.19
C ILE A 641 -4.23 4.46 -1.60
N GLY A 642 -4.80 3.27 -1.65
CA GLY A 642 -6.22 3.14 -1.97
C GLY A 642 -6.58 2.83 -3.44
N VAL A 643 -5.64 2.48 -4.34
CA VAL A 643 -5.92 2.04 -5.73
C VAL A 643 -5.22 0.69 -6.01
N PRO A 644 -5.95 -0.39 -6.34
CA PRO A 644 -5.34 -1.70 -6.59
C PRO A 644 -4.73 -1.81 -7.99
N THR A 645 -3.58 -2.46 -8.13
CA THR A 645 -3.09 -2.95 -9.43
C THR A 645 -3.74 -4.30 -9.70
N ILE A 646 -4.62 -4.42 -10.69
CA ILE A 646 -5.45 -5.63 -10.85
C ILE A 646 -4.97 -6.58 -11.94
N GLY A 647 -3.94 -6.21 -12.70
CA GLY A 647 -3.44 -6.97 -13.84
C GLY A 647 -2.25 -6.29 -14.49
N GLY A 648 -1.85 -6.78 -15.66
CA GLY A 648 -0.68 -6.29 -16.38
C GLY A 648 -0.09 -7.40 -17.24
N GLU A 649 1.07 -7.14 -17.83
CA GLU A 649 1.79 -8.08 -18.68
C GLU A 649 3.29 -7.88 -18.50
N VAL A 650 4.09 -8.94 -18.59
CA VAL A 650 5.56 -8.82 -18.64
C VAL A 650 6.13 -9.56 -19.84
N GLU A 651 6.92 -8.87 -20.66
CA GLU A 651 7.69 -9.45 -21.77
C GLU A 651 9.20 -9.22 -21.56
N PHE A 652 9.98 -10.26 -21.84
CA PHE A 652 11.44 -10.25 -21.81
C PHE A 652 11.97 -10.49 -23.23
N ASP A 653 12.80 -9.56 -23.71
CA ASP A 653 13.43 -9.61 -25.02
C ASP A 653 14.75 -8.82 -25.01
N GLN A 654 15.76 -9.29 -25.74
CA GLN A 654 17.06 -8.62 -25.77
C GLN A 654 16.99 -7.18 -26.29
N SER A 655 16.01 -6.84 -27.12
CA SER A 655 15.82 -5.48 -27.62
C SER A 655 15.53 -4.46 -26.52
N PHE A 656 15.02 -4.88 -25.36
CA PHE A 656 14.75 -4.02 -24.20
C PHE A 656 15.90 -3.95 -23.19
N GLN A 657 17.09 -4.49 -23.53
CA GLN A 657 18.22 -4.56 -22.61
C GLN A 657 18.76 -3.19 -22.19
N ARG A 658 18.70 -2.19 -23.07
CA ARG A 658 19.07 -0.79 -22.78
C ARG A 658 17.85 0.10 -22.51
N ASN A 659 16.75 -0.14 -23.23
CA ASN A 659 15.51 0.62 -23.10
C ASN A 659 14.41 -0.28 -22.54
N CYS A 660 14.27 -0.32 -21.20
CA CYS A 660 13.11 -0.96 -20.59
C CYS A 660 11.84 -0.14 -20.85
N LEU A 661 10.71 -0.83 -20.92
CA LEU A 661 9.40 -0.20 -21.12
C LEU A 661 8.57 -0.39 -19.87
N VAL A 662 8.04 0.71 -19.33
CA VAL A 662 7.27 0.77 -18.09
C VAL A 662 6.02 1.57 -18.37
N ASP A 663 4.92 0.85 -18.57
CA ASP A 663 3.62 1.44 -18.85
C ASP A 663 2.69 1.25 -17.66
N VAL A 664 1.78 2.19 -17.47
CA VAL A 664 0.72 2.09 -16.45
C VAL A 664 -0.60 2.49 -17.09
N VAL A 665 -1.58 1.60 -16.99
CA VAL A 665 -2.97 1.84 -17.35
C VAL A 665 -3.73 2.20 -16.09
N CYS A 666 -4.58 3.22 -16.14
CA CYS A 666 -5.48 3.56 -15.05
C CYS A 666 -6.93 3.53 -15.49
N VAL A 667 -7.78 2.91 -14.68
CA VAL A 667 -9.22 2.84 -14.86
C VAL A 667 -9.89 3.68 -13.80
N GLY A 668 -10.72 4.65 -14.19
CA GLY A 668 -11.55 5.44 -13.30
C GLY A 668 -13.03 5.11 -13.40
N LEU A 669 -13.77 5.47 -12.35
CA LEU A 669 -15.21 5.32 -12.24
C LEU A 669 -15.82 6.65 -11.79
N GLY A 670 -16.83 7.10 -12.52
CA GLY A 670 -17.52 8.36 -12.23
C GLY A 670 -18.97 8.36 -12.65
N ARG A 671 -19.60 9.53 -12.50
CA ARG A 671 -20.98 9.78 -12.96
C ARG A 671 -20.96 10.63 -14.21
N ARG A 672 -21.79 10.29 -15.19
CA ARG A 672 -21.86 11.01 -16.48
C ARG A 672 -22.13 12.51 -16.31
N ASN A 673 -23.00 12.87 -15.37
CA ASN A 673 -23.37 14.27 -15.09
C ASN A 673 -22.37 15.02 -14.18
N LYS A 674 -21.24 14.39 -13.84
CA LYS A 674 -20.17 14.96 -13.01
C LYS A 674 -18.83 15.02 -13.75
N LEU A 675 -18.81 14.71 -15.04
CA LEU A 675 -17.60 14.83 -15.85
C LEU A 675 -17.18 16.30 -15.96
N VAL A 676 -15.89 16.55 -15.77
CA VAL A 676 -15.24 17.83 -16.02
C VAL A 676 -14.34 17.67 -17.23
N LEU A 677 -14.28 18.66 -18.10
CA LEU A 677 -13.45 18.63 -19.31
C LEU A 677 -12.28 19.59 -19.18
N ALA A 678 -11.17 19.29 -19.85
CA ALA A 678 -10.01 20.15 -19.97
C ALA A 678 -10.24 21.31 -20.95
N GLU A 679 -11.22 22.17 -20.66
CA GLU A 679 -11.65 23.27 -21.53
C GLU A 679 -11.95 24.54 -20.71
N ALA A 680 -11.37 25.67 -21.11
CA ALA A 680 -11.57 26.97 -20.46
C ALA A 680 -12.72 27.77 -21.09
N LYS A 681 -13.93 27.22 -21.07
CA LYS A 681 -15.07 27.73 -21.88
C LYS A 681 -15.57 29.14 -21.56
N HIS A 682 -15.34 29.63 -20.34
CA HIS A 682 -16.07 30.79 -19.83
C HIS A 682 -15.11 31.94 -19.50
N PRO A 683 -15.04 32.96 -20.36
CA PRO A 683 -14.26 34.16 -20.08
C PRO A 683 -14.69 34.83 -18.77
N GLY A 684 -13.72 35.18 -17.94
CA GLY A 684 -13.92 35.67 -16.58
C GLY A 684 -13.92 34.57 -15.51
N ASP A 685 -13.88 33.29 -15.89
CA ASP A 685 -13.52 32.24 -14.94
C ASP A 685 -12.08 32.44 -14.47
N GLN A 686 -11.84 32.15 -13.21
CA GLN A 686 -10.53 32.28 -12.59
C GLN A 686 -9.74 31.01 -12.78
N VAL A 687 -8.43 31.15 -12.95
CA VAL A 687 -7.50 30.05 -13.16
C VAL A 687 -6.73 29.81 -11.87
N TYR A 688 -6.81 28.58 -11.37
CA TYR A 688 -6.18 28.11 -10.15
C TYR A 688 -5.18 27.01 -10.46
N LEU A 689 -3.99 27.11 -9.89
CA LEU A 689 -3.02 26.03 -9.79
C LEU A 689 -3.17 25.39 -8.41
N ILE A 690 -3.41 24.09 -8.34
CA ILE A 690 -3.57 23.35 -7.07
C ILE A 690 -2.55 22.22 -6.95
N GLY A 691 -2.27 21.78 -5.72
CA GLY A 691 -1.37 20.69 -5.37
C GLY A 691 0.03 21.14 -4.90
N GLY A 692 1.04 20.40 -5.36
CA GLY A 692 2.45 20.59 -5.01
C GLY A 692 3.01 21.96 -5.42
N SER A 693 4.06 22.41 -4.74
CA SER A 693 4.79 23.63 -5.13
C SER A 693 5.71 23.36 -6.32
N THR A 694 5.92 24.39 -7.14
CA THR A 694 6.73 24.31 -8.36
C THR A 694 8.22 24.40 -8.01
N GLY A 695 9.00 23.43 -8.46
CA GLY A 695 10.45 23.35 -8.32
C GLY A 695 11.14 23.12 -9.66
N ARG A 696 12.47 22.95 -9.66
CA ARG A 696 13.25 22.64 -10.86
C ARG A 696 13.21 21.15 -11.23
N ASP A 697 12.06 20.52 -11.02
CA ASP A 697 11.84 19.11 -11.30
C ASP A 697 11.51 18.92 -12.78
N GLY A 698 12.22 18.02 -13.46
CA GLY A 698 11.92 17.65 -14.85
C GLY A 698 11.90 18.83 -15.84
N ILE A 699 12.69 19.88 -15.61
CA ILE A 699 12.81 20.99 -16.57
C ILE A 699 13.28 20.44 -17.92
N ARG A 700 12.45 20.59 -18.96
CA ARG A 700 12.63 19.97 -20.29
C ARG A 700 12.51 18.43 -20.29
N GLY A 701 11.77 17.83 -19.36
CA GLY A 701 11.51 16.39 -19.28
C GLY A 701 10.82 15.82 -20.52
N ALA A 702 9.80 16.50 -21.06
CA ALA A 702 9.16 16.14 -22.33
C ALA A 702 10.14 16.18 -23.52
N SER A 703 11.08 17.13 -23.53
CA SER A 703 12.16 17.18 -24.52
C SER A 703 13.19 16.07 -24.30
N PHE A 704 13.47 15.70 -23.04
CA PHE A 704 14.31 14.56 -22.67
C PHE A 704 13.72 13.22 -23.14
N ALA A 705 12.41 13.04 -23.02
CA ALA A 705 11.69 11.86 -23.53
C ALA A 705 11.55 11.85 -25.08
N SER A 706 11.93 12.95 -25.74
CA SER A 706 11.91 13.09 -27.20
C SER A 706 13.30 12.93 -27.84
N ARG A 707 14.25 12.29 -27.13
CA ARG A 707 15.61 12.01 -27.61
C ARG A 707 16.08 10.63 -27.14
N VAL A 708 17.10 10.12 -27.81
CA VAL A 708 17.73 8.84 -27.50
C VAL A 708 18.55 8.92 -26.21
N LEU A 709 18.52 7.87 -25.38
CA LEU A 709 19.34 7.76 -24.18
C LEU A 709 20.84 7.66 -24.50
N THR A 710 21.66 8.39 -23.75
CA THR A 710 23.12 8.50 -23.93
C THR A 710 23.85 8.07 -22.66
N GLU A 711 25.14 7.70 -22.73
CA GLU A 711 25.94 7.42 -21.52
C GLU A 711 26.06 8.64 -20.57
N LYS A 712 25.85 9.86 -21.08
CA LYS A 712 25.82 11.09 -20.27
C LYS A 712 24.47 11.30 -19.57
N SER A 713 23.42 10.59 -19.97
CA SER A 713 22.09 10.71 -19.37
C SER A 713 22.06 10.26 -17.91
N ASP A 714 23.00 9.40 -17.48
CA ASP A 714 23.20 9.05 -16.07
C ASP A 714 23.58 10.25 -15.18
N SER A 715 24.17 11.29 -15.76
CA SER A 715 24.51 12.54 -15.07
C SER A 715 23.33 13.52 -14.96
N GLU A 716 22.22 13.24 -15.65
CA GLU A 716 21.00 14.05 -15.67
C GLU A 716 19.94 13.53 -14.67
N ARG A 717 20.34 12.81 -13.61
CA ARG A 717 19.45 12.36 -12.52
C ARG A 717 18.57 13.46 -11.93
N SER A 718 18.96 14.73 -12.02
CA SER A 718 18.13 15.88 -11.62
C SER A 718 16.84 16.03 -12.43
N ALA A 719 16.74 15.40 -13.61
CA ALA A 719 15.51 15.34 -14.41
C ALA A 719 14.54 14.25 -13.92
N VAL A 720 15.00 13.29 -13.12
CA VAL A 720 14.16 12.24 -12.53
C VAL A 720 13.36 12.85 -11.39
N GLN A 721 12.04 12.77 -11.52
CA GLN A 721 11.08 13.34 -10.59
C GLN A 721 11.01 12.51 -9.30
N VAL A 722 10.73 13.18 -8.17
CA VAL A 722 10.48 12.50 -6.90
C VAL A 722 8.96 12.34 -6.74
N PRO A 723 8.45 11.11 -6.53
CA PRO A 723 7.02 10.89 -6.34
C PRO A 723 6.53 11.44 -4.99
N ASP A 724 5.37 12.11 -4.98
CA ASP A 724 4.62 12.42 -3.76
C ASP A 724 3.29 11.62 -3.75
N PRO A 725 3.35 10.30 -3.47
CA PRO A 725 2.16 9.43 -3.38
C PRO A 725 1.21 9.90 -2.30
N PHE A 726 1.80 10.62 -1.34
CA PHE A 726 1.04 11.34 -0.38
C PHE A 726 0.22 12.36 -1.16
N MET A 727 0.71 13.56 -1.47
CA MET A 727 -0.09 14.72 -1.91
C MET A 727 -1.14 14.38 -2.98
N LYS A 728 -0.86 13.38 -3.82
CA LYS A 728 -1.81 12.75 -4.73
C LYS A 728 -3.14 12.34 -4.10
N LYS A 729 -3.15 11.62 -2.98
CA LYS A 729 -4.36 11.12 -2.34
C LYS A 729 -5.24 12.29 -1.83
N ILE A 730 -4.63 13.29 -1.21
CA ILE A 730 -5.28 14.57 -0.85
C ILE A 730 -5.93 15.24 -2.07
N ILE A 731 -5.17 15.35 -3.16
CA ILE A 731 -5.65 15.96 -4.40
C ILE A 731 -6.85 15.17 -4.95
N ILE A 732 -6.81 13.83 -4.89
CA ILE A 732 -7.92 12.98 -5.34
C ILE A 732 -9.22 13.33 -4.63
N GLU A 733 -9.29 13.33 -3.29
CA GLU A 733 -10.59 13.59 -2.68
C GLU A 733 -10.98 15.07 -2.71
N ALA A 734 -10.02 16.00 -2.65
CA ALA A 734 -10.31 17.42 -2.78
C ALA A 734 -10.94 17.77 -4.13
N VAL A 735 -10.36 17.23 -5.21
CA VAL A 735 -10.90 17.39 -6.56
C VAL A 735 -12.25 16.70 -6.68
N LEU A 736 -12.41 15.46 -6.22
CA LEU A 736 -13.69 14.75 -6.29
C LEU A 736 -14.79 15.47 -5.50
N GLU A 737 -14.49 16.06 -4.34
CA GLU A 737 -15.46 16.88 -3.60
C GLU A 737 -15.84 18.15 -4.37
N ALA A 738 -14.86 18.84 -4.97
CA ALA A 738 -15.11 20.04 -5.76
C ALA A 738 -15.95 19.75 -7.01
N VAL A 739 -15.72 18.61 -7.65
CA VAL A 739 -16.53 18.06 -8.75
C VAL A 739 -17.95 17.73 -8.28
N ASP A 740 -18.10 17.05 -7.15
CA ASP A 740 -19.40 16.70 -6.59
C ASP A 740 -20.23 17.95 -6.26
N LYS A 741 -19.59 19.01 -5.79
CA LYS A 741 -20.21 20.33 -5.55
C LYS A 741 -20.43 21.16 -6.81
N GLY A 742 -19.92 20.74 -7.96
CA GLY A 742 -20.06 21.46 -9.24
C GLY A 742 -19.33 22.80 -9.27
N LEU A 743 -18.19 22.91 -8.58
CA LEU A 743 -17.42 24.14 -8.44
C LEU A 743 -16.46 24.39 -9.60
N ILE A 744 -16.03 23.31 -10.25
CA ILE A 744 -15.02 23.33 -11.31
C ILE A 744 -15.73 23.44 -12.67
N SER A 745 -15.36 24.42 -13.48
CA SER A 745 -15.87 24.57 -14.86
C SER A 745 -14.98 23.88 -15.91
N GLY A 746 -13.71 23.66 -15.59
CA GLY A 746 -12.76 22.89 -16.40
C GLY A 746 -11.51 22.56 -15.62
N MET A 747 -10.85 21.45 -15.95
CA MET A 747 -9.72 20.92 -15.19
C MET A 747 -8.75 20.17 -16.09
N LYS A 748 -7.45 20.28 -15.83
CA LYS A 748 -6.39 19.54 -16.51
C LYS A 748 -5.30 19.16 -15.52
N ASP A 749 -4.70 17.99 -15.69
CA ASP A 749 -3.48 17.61 -14.98
C ASP A 749 -2.29 18.47 -15.48
N LEU A 750 -1.19 18.49 -14.73
CA LEU A 750 0.09 19.05 -15.23
C LEU A 750 1.15 17.95 -15.26
N GLY A 751 1.43 17.45 -16.46
CA GLY A 751 2.49 16.50 -16.78
C GLY A 751 3.58 17.11 -17.66
N GLY A 752 3.88 16.47 -18.79
CA GLY A 752 4.87 16.91 -19.76
C GLY A 752 4.62 18.34 -20.26
N GLY A 753 5.65 19.19 -20.24
CA GLY A 753 5.55 20.59 -20.63
C GLY A 753 4.86 21.53 -19.61
N GLY A 754 4.42 21.00 -18.47
CA GLY A 754 4.02 21.79 -17.29
C GLY A 754 2.87 22.76 -17.53
N LEU A 755 2.98 23.97 -16.95
CA LEU A 755 1.97 25.02 -17.08
C LEU A 755 1.72 25.42 -18.53
N THR A 756 2.75 25.38 -19.37
CA THR A 756 2.61 25.74 -20.79
C THR A 756 1.52 24.90 -21.45
N CYS A 757 1.66 23.57 -21.39
CA CYS A 757 0.72 22.61 -21.97
C CYS A 757 -0.68 22.74 -21.36
N GLY A 758 -0.74 22.83 -20.03
CA GLY A 758 -2.01 22.98 -19.32
C GLY A 758 -2.82 24.20 -19.77
N LEU A 759 -2.15 25.35 -19.90
CA LEU A 759 -2.76 26.62 -20.27
C LEU A 759 -3.12 26.67 -21.76
N SER A 760 -2.21 26.26 -22.65
CA SER A 760 -2.39 26.29 -24.10
C SER A 760 -3.53 25.39 -24.53
N GLU A 761 -3.55 24.14 -24.09
CA GLU A 761 -4.57 23.17 -24.51
C GLU A 761 -5.96 23.55 -24.04
N MET A 762 -6.12 23.90 -22.75
CA MET A 762 -7.43 24.26 -22.20
C MET A 762 -8.03 25.48 -22.90
N ALA A 763 -7.18 26.47 -23.21
CA ALA A 763 -7.60 27.68 -23.91
C ALA A 763 -7.90 27.41 -25.39
N ALA A 764 -7.06 26.64 -26.08
CA ALA A 764 -7.23 26.30 -27.50
C ALA A 764 -8.50 25.49 -27.75
N LYS A 765 -8.75 24.43 -26.96
CA LYS A 765 -9.97 23.58 -27.09
C LYS A 765 -11.27 24.38 -26.91
N ALA A 766 -11.23 25.46 -26.13
CA ALA A 766 -12.38 26.33 -25.88
C ALA A 766 -12.48 27.53 -26.83
N GLY A 767 -11.47 27.80 -27.66
CA GLY A 767 -11.39 29.02 -28.47
C GLY A 767 -11.28 30.30 -27.63
N THR A 768 -10.65 30.22 -26.46
CA THR A 768 -10.48 31.32 -25.49
C THR A 768 -9.01 31.64 -25.26
N GLY A 769 -8.71 32.70 -24.50
CA GLY A 769 -7.37 33.00 -24.03
C GLY A 769 -7.23 32.81 -22.51
N MET A 770 -6.02 33.03 -21.99
CA MET A 770 -5.75 33.10 -20.55
C MET A 770 -4.71 34.17 -20.26
N GLU A 771 -4.96 34.96 -19.23
CA GLU A 771 -3.98 35.87 -18.65
C GLU A 771 -3.49 35.31 -17.33
N ILE A 772 -2.18 35.07 -17.20
CA ILE A 772 -1.53 34.41 -16.07
C ILE A 772 -0.43 35.30 -15.51
N ASP A 773 -0.36 35.40 -14.19
CA ASP A 773 0.70 36.06 -13.43
C ASP A 773 1.56 35.01 -12.72
N LEU A 774 2.81 34.85 -13.19
CA LEU A 774 3.75 33.89 -12.61
C LEU A 774 4.19 34.25 -11.20
N ASP A 775 4.05 35.52 -10.79
CA ASP A 775 4.37 35.94 -9.41
C ASP A 775 3.45 35.28 -8.38
N GLN A 776 2.29 34.77 -8.83
CA GLN A 776 1.35 34.05 -7.97
C GLN A 776 1.69 32.56 -7.83
N VAL A 777 2.54 32.01 -8.70
CA VAL A 777 2.87 30.57 -8.68
C VAL A 777 3.66 30.25 -7.40
N ARG A 778 3.20 29.25 -6.65
CA ARG A 778 3.90 28.80 -5.45
C ARG A 778 5.15 28.03 -5.85
N THR A 779 6.32 28.51 -5.40
CA THR A 779 7.60 27.86 -5.67
C THR A 779 8.17 27.19 -4.42
N ARG A 780 8.89 26.08 -4.62
CA ARG A 780 9.67 25.40 -3.56
C ARG A 780 11.10 25.95 -3.48
N GLU A 781 11.63 26.40 -4.62
CA GLU A 781 12.99 26.93 -4.75
C GLU A 781 12.95 28.45 -5.01
N PRO A 782 13.79 29.25 -4.33
CA PRO A 782 13.89 30.67 -4.62
C PRO A 782 14.59 30.93 -5.95
N GLY A 783 14.25 32.07 -6.59
CA GLY A 783 14.94 32.57 -7.78
C GLY A 783 14.70 31.78 -9.06
N MET A 784 13.60 31.02 -9.15
CA MET A 784 13.19 30.37 -10.40
C MET A 784 12.91 31.40 -11.49
N GLN A 785 13.47 31.19 -12.67
CA GLN A 785 13.27 32.04 -13.83
C GLN A 785 11.89 31.77 -14.45
N PRO A 786 11.29 32.74 -15.17
CA PRO A 786 9.97 32.55 -15.76
C PRO A 786 9.85 31.36 -16.71
N ALA A 787 10.89 31.10 -17.51
CA ALA A 787 10.94 29.92 -18.38
C ALA A 787 10.90 28.62 -17.57
N GLU A 788 11.64 28.53 -16.45
CA GLU A 788 11.64 27.37 -15.56
C GLU A 788 10.26 27.13 -14.94
N LEU A 789 9.54 28.18 -14.55
CA LEU A 789 8.18 28.08 -14.00
C LEU A 789 7.17 27.54 -15.00
N LEU A 790 7.27 27.99 -16.26
CA LEU A 790 6.34 27.62 -17.33
C LEU A 790 6.48 26.17 -17.77
N ILE A 791 7.71 25.63 -17.77
CA ILE A 791 8.01 24.28 -18.29
C ILE A 791 8.36 23.27 -17.19
N SER A 792 8.32 23.68 -15.92
CA SER A 792 8.55 22.76 -14.80
C SER A 792 7.51 21.64 -14.81
N GLU A 793 7.98 20.41 -14.65
CA GLU A 793 7.18 19.18 -14.59
C GLU A 793 7.10 18.65 -13.15
N SER A 794 7.18 19.56 -12.16
CA SER A 794 6.91 19.22 -10.75
C SER A 794 5.60 18.47 -10.62
N GLN A 795 5.64 17.39 -9.85
CA GLN A 795 4.57 16.43 -9.72
C GLN A 795 3.44 16.92 -8.80
N GLU A 796 2.33 16.18 -8.83
CA GLU A 796 1.14 16.43 -8.01
C GLU A 796 0.55 17.83 -8.18
N ARG A 797 0.44 18.33 -9.42
CA ARG A 797 -0.21 19.61 -9.72
C ARG A 797 -1.36 19.45 -10.70
N MET A 798 -2.39 20.28 -10.54
CA MET A 798 -3.53 20.37 -11.46
C MET A 798 -3.94 21.82 -11.69
N LEU A 799 -4.45 22.10 -12.89
CA LEU A 799 -4.98 23.38 -13.30
C LEU A 799 -6.51 23.34 -13.28
N LEU A 800 -7.14 24.29 -12.59
CA LEU A 800 -8.60 24.41 -12.48
C LEU A 800 -9.08 25.75 -13.05
N THR A 801 -10.22 25.72 -13.72
CA THR A 801 -11.02 26.92 -14.04
C THR A 801 -12.29 26.93 -13.20
N VAL A 802 -12.64 28.11 -12.69
CA VAL A 802 -13.62 28.28 -11.61
C VAL A 802 -14.42 29.54 -11.84
N LYS A 803 -15.74 29.48 -11.68
CA LYS A 803 -16.59 30.67 -11.74
C LYS A 803 -16.24 31.61 -10.59
N LYS A 804 -16.12 32.91 -10.87
CA LYS A 804 -15.79 33.95 -9.86
C LYS A 804 -16.63 33.86 -8.57
N ARG A 805 -17.94 33.58 -8.70
CA ARG A 805 -18.87 33.44 -7.57
C ARG A 805 -18.64 32.20 -6.69
N ASP A 806 -17.90 31.22 -7.20
CA ASP A 806 -17.68 29.92 -6.57
C ASP A 806 -16.23 29.80 -6.03
N GLU A 807 -15.38 30.82 -6.21
CA GLU A 807 -14.00 30.88 -5.70
C GLU A 807 -13.91 30.59 -4.19
N GLU A 808 -14.76 31.24 -3.39
CA GLU A 808 -14.76 31.05 -1.93
C GLU A 808 -15.11 29.61 -1.54
N LYS A 809 -16.02 28.97 -2.29
CA LYS A 809 -16.40 27.58 -2.04
C LYS A 809 -15.30 26.63 -2.44
N LEU A 810 -14.60 26.90 -3.53
CA LEU A 810 -13.45 26.09 -3.94
C LEU A 810 -12.33 26.21 -2.92
N ARG A 811 -11.97 27.44 -2.51
CA ARG A 811 -10.97 27.66 -1.45
C ARG A 811 -11.34 26.91 -0.18
N ALA A 812 -12.60 26.99 0.25
CA ALA A 812 -13.07 26.22 1.40
C ALA A 812 -12.94 24.69 1.24
N VAL A 813 -13.05 24.14 0.02
CA VAL A 813 -12.76 22.72 -0.24
C VAL A 813 -11.26 22.47 -0.16
N LEU A 814 -10.44 23.23 -0.89
CA LEU A 814 -8.99 23.03 -0.93
C LEU A 814 -8.35 23.21 0.46
N ASP A 815 -8.76 24.24 1.21
CA ASP A 815 -8.35 24.49 2.60
C ASP A 815 -8.78 23.34 3.52
N LYS A 816 -9.97 22.76 3.30
CA LYS A 816 -10.47 21.61 4.07
C LYS A 816 -9.53 20.41 3.94
N TRP A 817 -9.02 20.17 2.73
CA TRP A 817 -8.21 18.99 2.40
C TRP A 817 -6.70 19.31 2.45
N ASP A 818 -6.31 20.50 2.93
CA ASP A 818 -4.91 21.00 2.95
C ASP A 818 -4.21 20.98 1.58
N VAL A 819 -4.99 21.11 0.50
CA VAL A 819 -4.43 21.22 -0.84
C VAL A 819 -3.85 22.62 -1.00
N GLY A 820 -2.56 22.68 -1.29
CA GLY A 820 -1.92 23.92 -1.68
C GLY A 820 -2.52 24.52 -2.96
N TYR A 821 -2.79 25.83 -3.01
CA TYR A 821 -3.28 26.46 -4.24
C TYR A 821 -2.81 27.90 -4.45
N ALA A 822 -2.88 28.34 -5.70
CA ALA A 822 -2.65 29.72 -6.12
C ALA A 822 -3.65 30.12 -7.19
N LYS A 823 -4.25 31.30 -7.04
CA LYS A 823 -4.98 31.95 -8.12
C LYS A 823 -3.99 32.63 -9.03
N ILE A 824 -3.73 32.03 -10.18
CA ILE A 824 -2.67 32.47 -11.08
C ILE A 824 -3.19 33.36 -12.21
N GLY A 825 -4.51 33.44 -12.42
CA GLY A 825 -5.02 34.29 -13.50
C GLY A 825 -6.51 34.13 -13.80
N GLN A 826 -6.87 34.42 -15.05
CA GLN A 826 -8.26 34.35 -15.53
C GLN A 826 -8.36 34.00 -17.03
N VAL A 827 -9.49 33.43 -17.41
CA VAL A 827 -9.84 33.12 -18.80
C VAL A 827 -10.28 34.39 -19.53
N THR A 828 -9.78 34.60 -20.76
CA THR A 828 -10.04 35.78 -21.61
C THR A 828 -10.75 35.39 -22.92
N ARG A 829 -11.27 36.40 -23.65
CA ARG A 829 -12.02 36.21 -24.92
C ARG A 829 -11.17 36.32 -26.18
N ASP A 830 -9.94 36.79 -26.06
CA ASP A 830 -9.11 37.21 -27.18
C ASP A 830 -8.32 36.08 -27.84
N GLY A 831 -8.39 34.86 -27.29
CA GLY A 831 -7.66 33.70 -27.84
C GLY A 831 -6.16 33.72 -27.54
N LEU A 832 -5.70 34.63 -26.67
CA LEU A 832 -4.28 34.84 -26.39
C LEU A 832 -3.88 34.25 -25.03
N LEU A 833 -2.70 33.64 -24.97
CA LEU A 833 -1.97 33.40 -23.73
C LEU A 833 -1.13 34.64 -23.43
N ILE A 834 -1.40 35.29 -22.31
CA ILE A 834 -0.66 36.45 -21.82
C ILE A 834 -0.02 36.06 -20.49
N ILE A 835 1.29 35.93 -20.47
CA ILE A 835 2.05 35.58 -19.27
C ILE A 835 2.74 36.82 -18.73
N LYS A 836 2.52 37.12 -17.45
CA LYS A 836 3.10 38.25 -16.71
C LYS A 836 4.09 37.76 -15.65
N HIS A 837 5.12 38.56 -15.42
CA HIS A 837 6.06 38.41 -14.31
C HIS A 837 6.62 39.78 -13.93
N ALA A 838 6.69 40.07 -12.63
CA ALA A 838 7.05 41.39 -12.09
C ALA A 838 6.23 42.54 -12.75
N GLY A 839 4.94 42.31 -12.99
CA GLY A 839 4.03 43.27 -13.63
C GLY A 839 4.25 43.52 -15.13
N ARG A 840 5.18 42.81 -15.79
CA ARG A 840 5.48 42.95 -17.23
C ARG A 840 4.97 41.74 -18.00
N ILE A 841 4.49 41.94 -19.22
CA ILE A 841 4.16 40.85 -20.15
C ILE A 841 5.47 40.26 -20.67
N ILE A 842 5.73 39.00 -20.32
CA ILE A 842 6.94 38.26 -20.72
C ILE A 842 6.67 37.23 -21.81
N ALA A 843 5.41 36.85 -22.06
CA ALA A 843 5.03 36.05 -23.22
C ALA A 843 3.61 36.45 -23.68
N LYS A 844 3.41 36.52 -25.01
CA LYS A 844 2.13 36.82 -25.64
C LYS A 844 2.00 36.12 -26.98
N ALA A 845 1.23 35.04 -27.00
CA ALA A 845 1.02 34.22 -28.19
C ALA A 845 -0.44 33.72 -28.28
N PRO A 846 -0.99 33.45 -29.48
CA PRO A 846 -2.28 32.77 -29.59
C PRO A 846 -2.23 31.37 -28.96
N ALA A 847 -3.25 30.99 -28.18
CA ALA A 847 -3.27 29.70 -27.47
C ALA A 847 -3.22 28.50 -28.42
N GLU A 848 -4.00 28.54 -29.50
CA GLU A 848 -4.02 27.53 -30.56
C GLU A 848 -2.65 27.37 -31.22
N PHE A 849 -1.93 28.48 -31.45
CA PHE A 849 -0.57 28.43 -32.02
C PHE A 849 0.44 27.74 -31.08
N VAL A 850 0.31 27.93 -29.77
CA VAL A 850 1.17 27.25 -28.80
C VAL A 850 0.81 25.77 -28.77
N ALA A 851 -0.47 25.43 -28.58
CA ALA A 851 -0.94 24.05 -28.44
C ALA A 851 -0.74 23.19 -29.69
N GLU A 852 -0.88 23.78 -30.89
CA GLU A 852 -0.81 23.03 -32.13
C GLU A 852 0.54 23.17 -32.82
N ALA A 853 1.45 22.26 -32.48
CA ALA A 853 2.70 22.13 -33.19
C ALA A 853 2.47 21.89 -34.70
N PRO A 854 3.32 22.45 -35.57
CA PRO A 854 3.29 22.12 -36.99
C PRO A 854 3.55 20.61 -37.17
N LEU A 855 2.80 19.98 -38.08
CA LEU A 855 3.02 18.57 -38.41
C LEU A 855 4.43 18.37 -38.96
N ALA A 856 5.10 17.31 -38.50
CA ALA A 856 6.40 16.90 -38.99
C ALA A 856 6.21 15.80 -40.05
N PRO A 857 6.27 16.13 -41.36
CA PRO A 857 6.12 15.12 -42.40
C PRO A 857 7.27 14.10 -42.32
N ARG A 858 6.92 12.82 -42.24
CA ARG A 858 7.89 11.72 -42.20
C ARG A 858 7.78 10.86 -43.46
N THR A 859 8.92 10.41 -43.95
CA THR A 859 8.99 9.42 -45.04
C THR A 859 8.86 8.02 -44.44
N ALA A 860 8.27 7.09 -45.19
CA ALA A 860 8.10 5.70 -44.76
C ALA A 860 8.63 4.77 -45.84
N LYS A 861 9.47 3.80 -45.46
CA LYS A 861 10.05 2.79 -46.34
C LYS A 861 10.00 1.43 -45.63
N LYS A 862 9.56 0.36 -46.31
CA LYS A 862 9.59 -0.98 -45.72
C LYS A 862 11.04 -1.37 -45.34
N PRO A 863 11.29 -1.84 -44.11
CA PRO A 863 12.62 -2.31 -43.70
C PRO A 863 13.10 -3.51 -44.53
N ALA A 864 14.37 -3.49 -44.92
CA ALA A 864 14.95 -4.57 -45.71
C ALA A 864 15.04 -5.90 -44.94
N TYR A 865 15.20 -5.85 -43.62
CA TYR A 865 15.33 -7.04 -42.77
C TYR A 865 14.07 -7.92 -42.79
N ILE A 866 12.88 -7.34 -42.97
CA ILE A 866 11.61 -8.10 -42.97
C ILE A 866 11.62 -9.16 -44.07
N ASP A 867 12.08 -8.79 -45.27
CA ASP A 867 12.18 -9.71 -46.40
C ASP A 867 13.29 -10.76 -46.19
N GLN A 868 14.33 -10.43 -45.43
CA GLN A 868 15.40 -11.39 -45.09
C GLN A 868 14.91 -12.44 -44.09
N LEU A 869 14.22 -12.01 -43.01
CA LEU A 869 13.70 -12.91 -41.98
C LEU A 869 12.63 -13.87 -42.51
N ALA A 870 11.87 -13.46 -43.52
CA ALA A 870 10.91 -14.32 -44.20
C ALA A 870 11.56 -15.50 -44.96
N ASN A 871 12.84 -15.39 -45.30
CA ASN A 871 13.60 -16.41 -46.03
C ASN A 871 14.43 -17.34 -45.13
N ASN A 872 14.38 -17.16 -43.80
CA ASN A 872 15.06 -18.06 -42.88
C ASN A 872 14.44 -19.47 -42.97
N PRO A 873 15.25 -20.53 -43.10
CA PRO A 873 14.74 -21.89 -43.25
C PRO A 873 13.97 -22.32 -42.01
N GLU A 874 12.89 -23.08 -42.22
CA GLU A 874 12.15 -23.70 -41.12
C GLU A 874 13.04 -24.72 -40.38
N PRO A 875 13.02 -24.74 -39.04
CA PRO A 875 13.81 -25.69 -38.27
C PRO A 875 13.20 -27.10 -38.34
N ASP A 876 14.05 -28.11 -38.14
CA ASP A 876 13.63 -29.51 -38.04
C ASP A 876 12.73 -29.75 -36.81
N GLU A 877 11.90 -30.80 -36.86
CA GLU A 877 11.06 -31.18 -35.72
C GLU A 877 11.94 -31.68 -34.57
N PRO A 878 11.74 -31.19 -33.34
CA PRO A 878 12.58 -31.55 -32.19
C PRO A 878 12.38 -33.02 -31.85
N VAL A 879 13.49 -33.66 -31.48
CA VAL A 879 13.49 -35.08 -31.11
C VAL A 879 12.71 -35.33 -29.81
N ASP A 880 12.78 -34.39 -28.87
CA ASP A 880 12.12 -34.48 -27.55
C ASP A 880 11.09 -33.34 -27.33
N LEU A 881 9.82 -33.67 -27.54
CA LEU A 881 8.69 -32.76 -27.31
C LEU A 881 8.40 -32.54 -25.82
N VAL A 882 8.83 -33.46 -24.94
CA VAL A 882 8.69 -33.31 -23.49
C VAL A 882 9.64 -32.23 -22.99
N GLU A 883 10.91 -32.30 -23.38
CA GLU A 883 11.91 -31.29 -23.02
C GLU A 883 11.53 -29.92 -23.58
N THR A 884 11.07 -29.88 -24.84
CA THR A 884 10.58 -28.65 -25.50
C THR A 884 9.47 -27.97 -24.69
N LEU A 885 8.44 -28.71 -24.25
CA LEU A 885 7.35 -28.13 -23.45
C LEU A 885 7.85 -27.65 -22.09
N LEU A 886 8.73 -28.41 -21.42
CA LEU A 886 9.29 -28.00 -20.13
C LEU A 886 10.19 -26.75 -20.24
N GLN A 887 10.91 -26.60 -21.35
CA GLN A 887 11.71 -25.41 -21.65
C GLN A 887 10.80 -24.19 -21.87
N LEU A 888 9.72 -24.35 -22.64
CA LEU A 888 8.73 -23.30 -22.87
C LEU A 888 8.06 -22.85 -21.57
N LEU A 889 7.62 -23.79 -20.72
CA LEU A 889 7.04 -23.45 -19.42
C LEU A 889 8.01 -22.69 -18.51
N ALA A 890 9.32 -22.93 -18.65
CA ALA A 890 10.35 -22.22 -17.90
C ALA A 890 10.72 -20.85 -18.51
N SER A 891 10.35 -20.57 -19.76
CA SER A 891 10.61 -19.28 -20.42
C SER A 891 10.00 -18.14 -19.60
N PRO A 892 10.73 -17.05 -19.31
CA PRO A 892 10.20 -15.91 -18.58
C PRO A 892 8.92 -15.31 -19.17
N ASN A 893 8.70 -15.43 -20.48
CA ASN A 893 7.50 -14.92 -21.15
C ASN A 893 6.25 -15.77 -20.89
N ILE A 894 6.41 -17.05 -20.57
CA ILE A 894 5.32 -18.01 -20.27
C ILE A 894 5.20 -18.26 -18.75
N ALA A 895 6.32 -18.29 -18.05
CA ALA A 895 6.38 -18.59 -16.63
C ALA A 895 5.48 -17.70 -15.77
N SER A 896 5.12 -18.19 -14.58
CA SER A 896 4.29 -17.51 -13.61
C SER A 896 4.79 -16.11 -13.30
N LYS A 897 3.90 -15.12 -13.43
CA LYS A 897 4.14 -13.73 -13.02
C LYS A 897 3.80 -13.48 -11.55
N GLU A 898 3.59 -14.53 -10.75
CA GLU A 898 3.23 -14.45 -9.33
C GLU A 898 4.17 -13.59 -8.50
N TRP A 899 5.47 -13.64 -8.82
CA TRP A 899 6.45 -12.80 -8.15
C TRP A 899 6.13 -11.30 -8.25
N VAL A 900 5.56 -10.86 -9.38
CA VAL A 900 5.19 -9.47 -9.64
C VAL A 900 3.94 -9.11 -8.87
N TYR A 901 2.83 -9.80 -9.17
CA TYR A 901 1.54 -9.37 -8.67
C TYR A 901 1.42 -9.53 -7.14
N ARG A 902 2.05 -10.53 -6.51
CA ARG A 902 2.05 -10.65 -5.03
C ARG A 902 2.67 -9.45 -4.27
N GLN A 903 3.37 -8.55 -4.97
CA GLN A 903 3.94 -7.34 -4.38
C GLN A 903 2.97 -6.15 -4.40
N TYR A 904 1.89 -6.23 -5.18
CA TYR A 904 0.90 -5.16 -5.28
C TYR A 904 -0.32 -5.47 -4.41
N ASP A 905 -1.04 -4.41 -4.03
CA ASP A 905 -2.40 -4.59 -3.57
C ASP A 905 -3.35 -4.82 -4.77
N HIS A 906 -4.26 -5.78 -4.62
CA HIS A 906 -5.28 -6.12 -5.62
C HIS A 906 -6.71 -6.05 -5.08
N GLU A 907 -6.89 -5.77 -3.79
CA GLU A 907 -8.14 -5.95 -3.05
C GLU A 907 -8.73 -4.64 -2.53
N VAL A 908 -7.92 -3.59 -2.44
CA VAL A 908 -8.30 -2.26 -1.97
C VAL A 908 -9.52 -1.75 -2.74
N GLY A 909 -10.50 -1.28 -1.96
CA GLY A 909 -11.82 -0.89 -2.46
C GLY A 909 -12.82 -2.05 -2.62
N LEU A 910 -12.42 -3.30 -2.34
CA LEU A 910 -13.23 -4.53 -2.30
C LEU A 910 -14.08 -4.78 -3.57
N LYS A 911 -13.56 -4.38 -4.74
CA LYS A 911 -14.26 -4.53 -6.03
C LYS A 911 -13.71 -5.64 -6.91
N THR A 912 -12.49 -6.12 -6.67
CA THR A 912 -11.85 -7.15 -7.49
C THR A 912 -12.46 -8.53 -7.23
N VAL A 913 -13.01 -9.14 -8.27
CA VAL A 913 -13.69 -10.44 -8.24
C VAL A 913 -12.77 -11.55 -8.75
N ILE A 914 -12.14 -11.32 -9.89
CA ILE A 914 -11.13 -12.20 -10.46
C ILE A 914 -9.81 -11.45 -10.40
N ARG A 915 -8.85 -12.06 -9.70
CA ARG A 915 -7.53 -11.50 -9.39
C ARG A 915 -6.50 -11.88 -10.47
N PRO A 916 -5.33 -11.21 -10.51
CA PRO A 916 -4.20 -11.66 -11.33
C PRO A 916 -3.94 -13.17 -11.21
N GLY A 917 -3.64 -13.82 -12.33
CA GLY A 917 -3.30 -15.24 -12.40
C GLY A 917 -4.48 -16.22 -12.29
N GLN A 918 -5.72 -15.75 -12.04
CA GLN A 918 -6.89 -16.64 -11.95
C GLN A 918 -7.60 -16.87 -13.28
N ALA A 919 -7.49 -15.92 -14.21
CA ALA A 919 -8.10 -15.96 -15.54
C ALA A 919 -7.35 -15.01 -16.49
N ASP A 920 -7.77 -15.00 -17.75
CA ASP A 920 -7.15 -14.20 -18.82
C ASP A 920 -7.34 -12.69 -18.68
N SER A 921 -8.32 -12.26 -17.88
CA SER A 921 -8.55 -10.84 -17.61
C SER A 921 -9.03 -10.64 -16.17
N ALA A 922 -8.58 -9.57 -15.53
CA ALA A 922 -9.07 -9.17 -14.22
C ALA A 922 -10.54 -8.75 -14.30
N ILE A 923 -11.30 -8.95 -13.21
CA ILE A 923 -12.70 -8.50 -13.14
C ILE A 923 -12.96 -7.64 -11.91
N LEU A 924 -13.61 -6.49 -12.11
CA LEU A 924 -14.10 -5.58 -11.07
C LEU A 924 -15.63 -5.53 -11.04
N HIS A 925 -16.24 -5.48 -9.85
CA HIS A 925 -17.65 -5.15 -9.68
C HIS A 925 -17.91 -3.65 -9.87
N LEU A 926 -18.95 -3.34 -10.63
CA LEU A 926 -19.46 -1.98 -10.80
C LEU A 926 -20.71 -1.76 -9.94
N PRO A 927 -21.00 -0.51 -9.52
CA PRO A 927 -22.17 -0.21 -8.68
C PRO A 927 -23.53 -0.53 -9.33
N ASN A 928 -23.57 -0.67 -10.67
CA ASN A 928 -24.77 -1.03 -11.41
C ASN A 928 -24.98 -2.56 -11.56
N LYS A 929 -24.35 -3.36 -10.68
CA LYS A 929 -24.37 -4.84 -10.66
C LYS A 929 -23.68 -5.52 -11.85
N ARG A 930 -23.25 -4.76 -12.87
CA ARG A 930 -22.39 -5.29 -13.94
C ARG A 930 -20.98 -5.47 -13.40
N SER A 931 -20.13 -6.09 -14.22
CA SER A 931 -18.70 -6.17 -13.95
C SER A 931 -17.90 -5.66 -15.13
N LEU A 932 -16.74 -5.07 -14.84
CA LEU A 932 -15.77 -4.62 -15.81
C LEU A 932 -14.65 -5.66 -15.88
N ALA A 933 -14.32 -6.13 -17.08
CA ALA A 933 -13.13 -6.93 -17.34
C ALA A 933 -12.03 -6.04 -17.93
N ALA A 934 -10.78 -6.26 -17.55
CA ALA A 934 -9.62 -5.50 -18.04
C ALA A 934 -8.43 -6.43 -18.30
N THR A 935 -7.72 -6.19 -19.40
CA THR A 935 -6.51 -6.91 -19.82
C THR A 935 -5.55 -5.97 -20.55
N THR A 936 -4.28 -6.35 -20.61
CA THR A 936 -3.22 -5.68 -21.38
C THR A 936 -2.42 -6.71 -22.15
N ASP A 937 -2.16 -6.44 -23.42
CA ASP A 937 -1.56 -7.43 -24.32
C ASP A 937 -0.54 -6.79 -25.28
N GLY A 938 0.57 -7.49 -25.52
CA GLY A 938 1.67 -7.06 -26.36
C GLY A 938 2.50 -8.23 -26.88
N ASN A 939 3.07 -8.07 -28.08
CA ASN A 939 3.97 -9.06 -28.68
C ASN A 939 4.96 -8.38 -29.63
N SER A 940 6.12 -8.01 -29.09
CA SER A 940 7.16 -7.32 -29.86
C SER A 940 7.74 -8.19 -30.98
N LYS A 941 7.77 -9.52 -30.77
CA LYS A 941 8.40 -10.50 -31.67
C LYS A 941 7.62 -10.67 -32.97
N GLN A 942 6.31 -10.86 -32.89
CA GLN A 942 5.45 -10.96 -34.06
C GLN A 942 5.36 -9.61 -34.79
N SER A 943 5.33 -8.50 -34.04
CA SER A 943 5.31 -7.14 -34.59
C SER A 943 6.60 -6.78 -35.32
N TYR A 944 7.75 -7.31 -34.89
CA TYR A 944 9.03 -7.14 -35.58
C TYR A 944 9.05 -7.89 -36.93
N LEU A 945 8.48 -9.09 -36.99
CA LEU A 945 8.44 -9.89 -38.23
C LEU A 945 7.42 -9.35 -39.24
N ASP A 946 6.23 -8.97 -38.78
CA ASP A 946 5.18 -8.39 -39.60
C ASP A 946 4.39 -7.38 -38.75
N PRO A 947 4.71 -6.07 -38.83
CA PRO A 947 4.08 -5.06 -37.99
C PRO A 947 2.56 -5.01 -38.12
N TYR A 948 2.01 -5.33 -39.29
CA TYR A 948 0.56 -5.34 -39.48
C TYR A 948 -0.07 -6.56 -38.83
N TRP A 949 0.37 -7.77 -39.21
CA TRP A 949 -0.25 -9.00 -38.71
C TRP A 949 0.09 -9.29 -37.25
N GLY A 950 1.29 -8.93 -36.78
CA GLY A 950 1.66 -8.97 -35.36
C GLY A 950 0.72 -8.13 -34.51
N THR A 951 0.45 -6.88 -34.92
CA THR A 951 -0.51 -6.00 -34.24
C THR A 951 -1.94 -6.55 -34.28
N VAL A 952 -2.38 -7.14 -35.40
CA VAL A 952 -3.68 -7.83 -35.46
C VAL A 952 -3.76 -8.97 -34.45
N ASN A 953 -2.69 -9.76 -34.29
CA ASN A 953 -2.67 -10.85 -33.32
C ASN A 953 -2.73 -10.34 -31.87
N ILE A 954 -2.08 -9.21 -31.54
CA ILE A 954 -2.17 -8.57 -30.21
C ILE A 954 -3.61 -8.14 -29.90
N LEU A 955 -4.28 -7.48 -30.84
CA LEU A 955 -5.68 -7.07 -30.68
C LEU A 955 -6.63 -8.28 -30.58
N CYS A 956 -6.29 -9.38 -31.27
CA CYS A 956 -7.00 -10.64 -31.20
C CYS A 956 -6.86 -11.29 -29.82
N GLU A 957 -5.66 -11.25 -29.23
CA GLU A 957 -5.36 -11.72 -27.87
C GLU A 957 -6.16 -10.94 -26.83
N ALA A 958 -6.07 -9.61 -26.85
CA ALA A 958 -6.79 -8.75 -25.91
C ALA A 958 -8.31 -8.96 -25.95
N VAL A 959 -8.88 -9.13 -27.14
CA VAL A 959 -10.30 -9.48 -27.28
C VAL A 959 -10.58 -10.89 -26.76
N SER A 960 -9.68 -11.83 -26.98
CA SER A 960 -9.86 -13.22 -26.55
C SER A 960 -9.87 -13.33 -25.03
N ASN A 961 -8.95 -12.64 -24.36
CA ASN A 961 -8.84 -12.58 -22.91
C ASN A 961 -10.13 -12.03 -22.26
N LEU A 962 -10.71 -10.97 -22.82
CA LEU A 962 -12.02 -10.47 -22.37
C LEU A 962 -13.17 -11.46 -22.60
N VAL A 963 -13.17 -12.17 -23.73
CA VAL A 963 -14.24 -13.11 -24.08
C VAL A 963 -14.17 -14.37 -23.23
N ALA A 964 -12.97 -14.88 -22.93
CA ALA A 964 -12.75 -16.06 -22.10
C ALA A 964 -13.33 -15.90 -20.68
N THR A 965 -13.32 -14.67 -20.14
CA THR A 965 -13.92 -14.34 -18.84
C THR A 965 -15.40 -13.93 -18.92
N GLY A 966 -15.98 -13.99 -20.13
CA GLY A 966 -17.41 -13.76 -20.38
C GLY A 966 -17.80 -12.29 -20.60
N ALA A 967 -16.83 -11.40 -20.83
CA ALA A 967 -17.08 -10.00 -21.11
C ALA A 967 -17.28 -9.72 -22.62
N THR A 968 -18.09 -8.71 -22.94
CA THR A 968 -18.16 -8.15 -24.29
C THR A 968 -17.12 -7.04 -24.42
N PRO A 969 -16.20 -7.09 -25.41
CA PRO A 969 -15.26 -5.99 -25.66
C PRO A 969 -15.99 -4.65 -25.78
N LEU A 970 -15.49 -3.65 -25.09
CA LEU A 970 -16.14 -2.36 -24.90
C LEU A 970 -15.35 -1.22 -25.57
N ALA A 971 -14.05 -1.13 -25.29
CA ALA A 971 -13.12 -0.15 -25.84
C ALA A 971 -11.68 -0.59 -25.59
N ILE A 972 -10.74 0.06 -26.26
CA ILE A 972 -9.31 -0.07 -25.99
C ILE A 972 -8.65 1.30 -25.78
N VAL A 973 -7.47 1.29 -25.16
CA VAL A 973 -6.42 2.30 -25.38
C VAL A 973 -5.16 1.62 -25.87
N ASP A 974 -4.39 2.29 -26.72
CA ASP A 974 -3.13 1.79 -27.26
C ASP A 974 -1.93 2.58 -26.74
N HIS A 975 -0.80 1.90 -26.55
CA HIS A 975 0.48 2.54 -26.36
C HIS A 975 1.47 2.04 -27.42
N LEU A 976 1.98 2.98 -28.22
CA LEU A 976 2.77 2.69 -29.42
C LEU A 976 4.23 3.09 -29.18
N GLN A 977 5.12 2.09 -29.04
CA GLN A 977 6.52 2.30 -28.63
C GLN A 977 7.50 1.90 -29.74
N PHE A 978 8.30 2.87 -30.19
CA PHE A 978 9.16 2.78 -31.38
C PHE A 978 10.47 3.57 -31.20
N GLY A 979 11.44 3.34 -32.09
CA GLY A 979 12.69 4.13 -32.21
C GLY A 979 12.47 5.53 -32.81
N ASP A 980 13.50 6.16 -33.38
CA ASP A 980 13.40 7.50 -33.97
C ASP A 980 12.46 7.53 -35.19
N PRO A 981 11.38 8.35 -35.18
CA PRO A 981 10.46 8.51 -36.31
C PRO A 981 11.09 9.21 -37.52
N GLY A 982 12.29 9.78 -37.38
CA GLY A 982 13.11 10.25 -38.49
C GLY A 982 13.65 9.13 -39.38
N ASN A 983 13.76 7.90 -38.87
CA ASN A 983 14.14 6.74 -39.66
C ASN A 983 12.94 6.25 -40.50
N PRO A 984 13.03 6.25 -41.85
CA PRO A 984 11.91 5.83 -42.70
C PRO A 984 11.45 4.39 -42.48
N GLU A 985 12.36 3.51 -42.03
CA GLU A 985 12.07 2.10 -41.76
C GLU A 985 11.29 1.95 -40.44
N VAL A 986 11.67 2.68 -39.39
CA VAL A 986 10.92 2.74 -38.12
C VAL A 986 9.53 3.32 -38.36
N TYR A 987 9.44 4.46 -39.05
CA TYR A 987 8.16 5.12 -39.29
C TYR A 987 7.21 4.27 -40.16
N TRP A 988 7.74 3.45 -41.07
CA TRP A 988 6.93 2.48 -41.82
C TRP A 988 6.30 1.42 -40.91
N THR A 989 7.05 0.85 -39.96
CA THR A 989 6.51 -0.13 -39.01
C THR A 989 5.42 0.47 -38.12
N PHE A 990 5.60 1.73 -37.68
CA PHE A 990 4.59 2.50 -36.96
C PHE A 990 3.31 2.68 -37.79
N LYS A 991 3.45 3.08 -39.05
CA LYS A 991 2.31 3.26 -39.96
C LYS A 991 1.51 1.97 -40.18
N GLU A 992 2.20 0.85 -40.38
CA GLU A 992 1.54 -0.45 -40.54
C GLU A 992 0.83 -0.93 -39.25
N THR A 993 1.41 -0.62 -38.09
CA THR A 993 0.79 -0.85 -36.78
C THR A 993 -0.52 -0.09 -36.63
N VAL A 994 -0.53 1.23 -36.90
CA VAL A 994 -1.76 2.04 -36.84
C VAL A 994 -2.80 1.56 -37.85
N ARG A 995 -2.38 1.11 -39.04
CA ARG A 995 -3.25 0.51 -40.06
C ARG A 995 -3.91 -0.76 -39.55
N ALA A 996 -3.16 -1.63 -38.88
CA ALA A 996 -3.68 -2.87 -38.27
C ALA A 996 -4.72 -2.61 -37.19
N ILE A 997 -4.44 -1.67 -36.27
CA ILE A 997 -5.39 -1.26 -35.22
C ILE A 997 -6.68 -0.75 -35.87
N THR A 998 -6.54 0.13 -36.86
CA THR A 998 -7.68 0.72 -37.58
C THR A 998 -8.57 -0.35 -38.22
N ASP A 999 -7.98 -1.28 -38.98
CA ASP A 999 -8.72 -2.30 -39.72
C ASP A 999 -9.41 -3.31 -38.78
N TYR A 1000 -8.72 -3.73 -37.73
CA TYR A 1000 -9.24 -4.70 -36.77
C TYR A 1000 -10.39 -4.10 -35.94
N LEU A 1001 -10.20 -2.89 -35.38
CA LEU A 1001 -11.20 -2.24 -34.55
C LEU A 1001 -12.49 -1.89 -35.31
N ARG A 1002 -12.37 -1.46 -36.58
CA ARG A 1002 -13.53 -1.27 -37.48
C ARG A 1002 -14.32 -2.56 -37.65
N THR A 1003 -13.63 -3.69 -37.74
CA THR A 1003 -14.27 -5.00 -37.90
C THR A 1003 -14.95 -5.47 -36.61
N MET A 1004 -14.30 -5.26 -35.47
CA MET A 1004 -14.84 -5.63 -34.15
C MET A 1004 -15.93 -4.68 -33.67
N HIS A 1005 -16.03 -3.48 -34.24
CA HIS A 1005 -16.88 -2.38 -33.78
C HIS A 1005 -16.54 -1.98 -32.33
N VAL A 1006 -15.24 -1.96 -32.03
CA VAL A 1006 -14.69 -1.56 -30.73
C VAL A 1006 -13.90 -0.27 -30.96
N PRO A 1007 -14.17 0.81 -30.22
CA PRO A 1007 -13.46 2.07 -30.40
C PRO A 1007 -12.11 2.07 -29.66
N CYS A 1008 -11.13 2.81 -30.21
CA CYS A 1008 -9.96 3.27 -29.46
C CYS A 1008 -10.28 4.64 -28.83
N VAL A 1009 -10.31 4.71 -27.50
CA VAL A 1009 -10.80 5.90 -26.77
C VAL A 1009 -9.69 6.82 -26.28
N GLY A 1010 -8.43 6.41 -26.43
CA GLY A 1010 -7.25 7.15 -26.00
C GLY A 1010 -6.00 6.32 -26.24
N GLY A 1011 -4.84 6.86 -25.93
CA GLY A 1011 -3.58 6.15 -26.11
C GLY A 1011 -2.37 7.07 -25.93
N LYS A 1012 -1.18 6.49 -26.03
CA LYS A 1012 0.11 7.18 -25.93
C LYS A 1012 1.03 6.74 -27.07
N VAL A 1013 1.99 7.59 -27.43
CA VAL A 1013 3.07 7.23 -28.36
C VAL A 1013 4.40 7.58 -27.71
N SER A 1014 5.31 6.61 -27.67
CA SER A 1014 6.68 6.78 -27.19
C SER A 1014 7.64 6.49 -28.34
N PHE A 1015 8.25 7.54 -28.88
CA PHE A 1015 9.31 7.44 -29.88
C PHE A 1015 10.69 7.50 -29.22
N TYR A 1016 11.76 7.35 -30.02
CA TYR A 1016 13.15 7.45 -29.58
C TYR A 1016 13.64 6.34 -28.63
N ASN A 1017 12.90 5.23 -28.55
CA ASN A 1017 13.35 4.03 -27.84
C ASN A 1017 14.39 3.28 -28.71
N GLU A 1018 15.62 3.76 -28.70
CA GLU A 1018 16.73 3.18 -29.46
C GLU A 1018 18.05 3.35 -28.70
N ASP A 1019 19.08 2.68 -29.18
CA ASP A 1019 20.44 2.80 -28.67
C ASP A 1019 21.19 3.90 -29.45
N GLU A 1020 21.69 4.92 -28.75
CA GLU A 1020 22.37 6.03 -29.41
C GLU A 1020 23.64 5.61 -30.17
N GLN A 1021 24.41 4.66 -29.63
CA GLN A 1021 25.69 4.23 -30.17
C GLN A 1021 25.51 3.31 -31.37
N THR A 1022 24.65 2.30 -31.22
CA THR A 1022 24.44 1.30 -32.28
C THR A 1022 23.37 1.72 -33.29
N LYS A 1023 22.57 2.74 -32.98
CA LYS A 1023 21.37 3.15 -33.73
C LYS A 1023 20.35 2.01 -33.89
N THR A 1024 20.39 1.04 -32.97
CA THR A 1024 19.45 -0.08 -32.96
C THR A 1024 18.21 0.32 -32.19
N ALA A 1025 17.07 0.38 -32.89
CA ALA A 1025 15.77 0.58 -32.26
C ALA A 1025 15.29 -0.68 -31.52
N ILE A 1026 14.44 -0.48 -30.50
CA ILE A 1026 13.67 -1.60 -29.95
C ILE A 1026 12.82 -2.25 -31.05
N LYS A 1027 12.42 -3.52 -30.85
CA LYS A 1027 11.38 -4.12 -31.69
C LYS A 1027 10.10 -3.26 -31.60
N PRO A 1028 9.34 -3.08 -32.71
CA PRO A 1028 8.03 -2.44 -32.68
C PRO A 1028 7.16 -3.03 -31.57
N THR A 1029 6.77 -2.21 -30.59
CA THR A 1029 6.06 -2.70 -29.38
C THR A 1029 4.75 -1.95 -29.20
N PRO A 1030 3.69 -2.34 -29.93
CA PRO A 1030 2.35 -1.89 -29.60
C PRO A 1030 1.82 -2.68 -28.40
N VAL A 1031 1.28 -1.96 -27.43
CA VAL A 1031 0.61 -2.50 -26.25
C VAL A 1031 -0.85 -2.07 -26.27
N ILE A 1032 -1.76 -3.02 -26.10
CA ILE A 1032 -3.21 -2.78 -26.12
C ILE A 1032 -3.78 -3.05 -24.73
N ALA A 1033 -4.35 -2.04 -24.10
CA ALA A 1033 -5.19 -2.23 -22.92
C ALA A 1033 -6.66 -2.28 -23.36
N ALA A 1034 -7.35 -3.38 -23.05
CA ALA A 1034 -8.72 -3.59 -23.48
C ALA A 1034 -9.67 -3.71 -22.29
N LEU A 1035 -10.84 -3.07 -22.41
CA LEU A 1035 -11.92 -3.19 -21.44
C LEU A 1035 -13.09 -3.98 -22.02
N GLY A 1036 -13.73 -4.76 -21.18
CA GLY A 1036 -14.94 -5.51 -21.50
C GLY A 1036 -16.04 -5.30 -20.46
N LEU A 1037 -17.30 -5.30 -20.89
CA LEU A 1037 -18.45 -5.22 -19.99
C LEU A 1037 -19.13 -6.58 -19.86
N ARG A 1038 -19.41 -6.98 -18.62
CA ARG A 1038 -19.96 -8.29 -18.31
C ARG A 1038 -21.35 -8.17 -17.67
N ASP A 1039 -22.29 -8.96 -18.19
CA ASP A 1039 -23.66 -8.99 -17.68
C ASP A 1039 -23.74 -9.70 -16.32
N PRO A 1040 -24.56 -9.23 -15.37
CA PRO A 1040 -24.64 -9.78 -14.01
C PRO A 1040 -25.00 -11.27 -13.95
N LYS A 1041 -25.73 -11.77 -14.95
CA LYS A 1041 -26.20 -13.18 -15.03
C LYS A 1041 -25.20 -14.12 -15.69
N THR A 1042 -24.11 -13.60 -16.24
CA THR A 1042 -23.07 -14.45 -16.83
C THR A 1042 -22.45 -15.29 -15.70
N PRO A 1043 -22.15 -16.57 -15.90
CA PRO A 1043 -21.42 -17.39 -14.92
C PRO A 1043 -19.94 -17.03 -14.83
N TRP A 1044 -19.35 -17.14 -13.64
CA TRP A 1044 -17.90 -16.91 -13.47
C TRP A 1044 -17.13 -17.98 -14.23
N THR A 1045 -16.18 -17.55 -15.04
CA THR A 1045 -15.32 -18.43 -15.85
C THR A 1045 -13.88 -18.02 -15.60
N THR A 1046 -13.06 -19.01 -15.27
CA THR A 1046 -11.62 -18.87 -14.95
C THR A 1046 -10.85 -19.88 -15.81
N LEU A 1047 -9.52 -19.78 -15.85
CA LEU A 1047 -8.71 -20.72 -16.64
C LEU A 1047 -8.54 -22.10 -15.95
N SER A 1048 -8.67 -22.17 -14.62
CA SER A 1048 -8.45 -23.41 -13.85
C SER A 1048 -9.42 -24.55 -14.21
N LEU A 1049 -8.87 -25.72 -14.56
CA LEU A 1049 -9.65 -26.95 -14.77
C LEU A 1049 -10.44 -27.34 -13.51
N LYS A 1050 -11.70 -27.75 -13.70
CA LYS A 1050 -12.65 -27.94 -12.59
C LYS A 1050 -12.90 -29.39 -12.24
N GLU A 1051 -13.21 -30.25 -13.20
CA GLU A 1051 -13.76 -31.58 -12.93
C GLU A 1051 -13.10 -32.68 -13.77
N GLU A 1052 -12.73 -33.80 -13.14
CA GLU A 1052 -12.21 -34.97 -13.85
C GLU A 1052 -13.26 -35.54 -14.83
N ASN A 1053 -12.81 -36.02 -15.98
CA ASN A 1053 -13.65 -36.56 -17.07
C ASN A 1053 -14.52 -35.54 -17.83
N ASP A 1054 -14.44 -34.24 -17.50
CA ASP A 1054 -15.00 -33.21 -18.38
C ASP A 1054 -14.25 -33.20 -19.73
N ASP A 1055 -14.96 -32.82 -20.79
CA ASP A 1055 -14.39 -32.74 -22.13
C ASP A 1055 -13.61 -31.42 -22.29
N LEU A 1056 -12.48 -31.51 -22.99
CA LEU A 1056 -11.72 -30.37 -23.47
C LEU A 1056 -12.05 -30.11 -24.94
N ILE A 1057 -12.44 -28.88 -25.25
CA ILE A 1057 -12.87 -28.45 -26.57
C ILE A 1057 -11.91 -27.37 -27.06
N LEU A 1058 -11.29 -27.59 -28.21
CA LEU A 1058 -10.55 -26.54 -28.92
C LEU A 1058 -11.47 -25.88 -29.94
N VAL A 1059 -11.57 -24.56 -29.88
CA VAL A 1059 -12.29 -23.72 -30.85
C VAL A 1059 -11.27 -22.92 -31.65
N GLY A 1060 -11.37 -22.94 -32.98
CA GLY A 1060 -10.41 -22.34 -33.91
C GLY A 1060 -9.58 -23.38 -34.66
N THR A 1061 -8.62 -22.92 -35.47
CA THR A 1061 -7.81 -23.76 -36.37
C THR A 1061 -6.33 -23.55 -36.12
N THR A 1062 -5.56 -24.63 -36.07
CA THR A 1062 -4.10 -24.62 -36.02
C THR A 1062 -3.49 -24.65 -37.43
N ASN A 1063 -2.58 -23.71 -37.70
CA ASN A 1063 -1.81 -23.57 -38.94
C ASN A 1063 -0.31 -23.56 -38.61
N GLY A 1064 0.54 -23.76 -39.62
CA GLY A 1064 2.01 -23.76 -39.46
C GLY A 1064 2.65 -22.37 -39.35
N ASP A 1065 1.89 -21.35 -38.94
CA ASP A 1065 2.42 -20.00 -38.74
C ASP A 1065 3.16 -19.93 -37.40
N MET A 1066 4.48 -20.07 -37.45
CA MET A 1066 5.39 -20.15 -36.30
C MET A 1066 6.24 -18.88 -36.09
N GLY A 1067 6.01 -17.85 -36.90
CA GLY A 1067 6.75 -16.61 -36.86
C GLY A 1067 6.62 -15.89 -35.52
N GLY A 1068 7.75 -15.68 -34.84
CA GLY A 1068 7.81 -14.90 -33.60
C GLY A 1068 7.23 -15.63 -32.39
N THR A 1069 7.07 -16.96 -32.48
CA THR A 1069 6.61 -17.79 -31.37
C THR A 1069 7.71 -17.97 -30.32
N GLU A 1070 7.31 -18.15 -29.05
CA GLU A 1070 8.27 -18.50 -28.00
C GLU A 1070 9.02 -19.79 -28.33
N TYR A 1071 8.38 -20.72 -29.05
CA TYR A 1071 9.02 -21.96 -29.48
C TYR A 1071 10.20 -21.76 -30.44
N TYR A 1072 10.05 -20.93 -31.48
CA TYR A 1072 11.16 -20.65 -32.39
C TYR A 1072 12.34 -19.98 -31.70
N GLU A 1073 12.07 -19.05 -30.77
CA GLU A 1073 13.14 -18.32 -30.11
C GLU A 1073 13.80 -19.10 -28.97
N GLN A 1074 13.01 -19.75 -28.11
CA GLN A 1074 13.55 -20.46 -26.94
C GLN A 1074 14.19 -21.79 -27.34
N THR A 1075 13.57 -22.55 -28.24
CA THR A 1075 14.06 -23.89 -28.60
C THR A 1075 15.04 -23.87 -29.77
N HIS A 1076 14.80 -23.02 -30.77
CA HIS A 1076 15.61 -22.99 -32.00
C HIS A 1076 16.52 -21.75 -32.12
N HIS A 1077 16.42 -20.80 -31.19
CA HIS A 1077 17.13 -19.51 -31.27
C HIS A 1077 16.94 -18.80 -32.62
N LEU A 1078 15.73 -18.95 -33.18
CA LEU A 1078 15.38 -18.50 -34.52
C LEU A 1078 14.43 -17.30 -34.45
N VAL A 1079 14.83 -16.21 -35.09
CA VAL A 1079 13.95 -15.08 -35.43
C VAL A 1079 13.59 -15.20 -36.90
N GLY A 1080 12.33 -15.53 -37.21
CA GLY A 1080 11.87 -15.77 -38.58
C GLY A 1080 10.55 -16.54 -38.61
N GLY A 1081 10.09 -16.93 -39.80
CA GLY A 1081 8.84 -17.67 -40.00
C GLY A 1081 7.62 -16.78 -40.32
N SER A 1082 6.48 -17.40 -40.67
CA SER A 1082 5.26 -16.67 -41.00
C SER A 1082 4.45 -16.29 -39.76
N VAL A 1083 4.06 -15.02 -39.66
CA VAL A 1083 3.13 -14.54 -38.62
C VAL A 1083 1.70 -14.93 -38.98
N SER A 1084 0.94 -15.37 -37.97
CA SER A 1084 -0.48 -15.77 -38.09
C SER A 1084 -1.34 -14.66 -38.71
N LYS A 1085 -2.27 -15.04 -39.59
CA LYS A 1085 -3.14 -14.10 -40.32
C LYS A 1085 -4.63 -14.36 -40.06
N PRO A 1086 -5.18 -13.88 -38.91
CA PRO A 1086 -6.59 -14.05 -38.58
C PRO A 1086 -7.52 -13.51 -39.66
N ASN A 1087 -8.67 -14.16 -39.87
CA ASN A 1087 -9.65 -13.69 -40.84
C ASN A 1087 -10.53 -12.59 -40.25
N LEU A 1088 -10.10 -11.34 -40.44
CA LEU A 1088 -10.80 -10.16 -39.93
C LEU A 1088 -12.31 -10.22 -40.18
N ARG A 1089 -12.76 -10.57 -41.40
CA ARG A 1089 -14.19 -10.60 -41.77
C ARG A 1089 -15.04 -11.55 -40.93
N LYS A 1090 -14.43 -12.55 -40.27
CA LYS A 1090 -15.12 -13.55 -39.45
C LYS A 1090 -14.90 -13.36 -37.96
N GLU A 1091 -13.93 -12.54 -37.57
CA GLU A 1091 -13.42 -12.36 -36.21
C GLU A 1091 -14.52 -12.04 -35.19
N ASN A 1092 -15.31 -11.00 -35.45
CA ASN A 1092 -16.40 -10.58 -34.57
C ASN A 1092 -17.46 -11.70 -34.39
N ARG A 1093 -17.74 -12.46 -35.45
CA ARG A 1093 -18.67 -13.60 -35.38
C ARG A 1093 -18.10 -14.74 -34.54
N PHE A 1094 -16.80 -14.99 -34.64
CA PHE A 1094 -16.08 -16.01 -33.90
C PHE A 1094 -16.17 -15.74 -32.39
N HIS A 1095 -15.71 -14.56 -31.95
CA HIS A 1095 -15.72 -14.13 -30.55
C HIS A 1095 -17.13 -14.12 -29.95
N ARG A 1096 -18.12 -13.61 -30.68
CA ARG A 1096 -19.53 -13.63 -30.23
C ARG A 1096 -20.08 -15.04 -30.02
N ALA A 1097 -19.62 -16.02 -30.79
CA ALA A 1097 -20.08 -17.40 -30.66
C ALA A 1097 -19.50 -18.07 -29.42
N VAL A 1098 -18.21 -17.85 -29.13
CA VAL A 1098 -17.54 -18.33 -27.91
C VAL A 1098 -18.16 -17.67 -26.68
N LEU A 1099 -18.32 -16.35 -26.70
CA LEU A 1099 -18.98 -15.60 -25.62
C LEU A 1099 -20.40 -16.12 -25.33
N ARG A 1100 -21.17 -16.48 -26.37
CA ARG A 1100 -22.51 -17.06 -26.21
C ARG A 1100 -22.46 -18.44 -25.53
N ALA A 1101 -21.45 -19.27 -25.82
CA ALA A 1101 -21.26 -20.54 -25.15
C ALA A 1101 -20.99 -20.34 -23.65
N ILE A 1102 -20.08 -19.41 -23.31
CA ILE A 1102 -19.73 -19.06 -21.92
C ILE A 1102 -20.97 -18.53 -21.18
N ARG A 1103 -21.65 -17.53 -21.74
CA ARG A 1103 -22.86 -16.93 -21.14
C ARG A 1103 -24.01 -17.89 -20.89
N SER A 1104 -24.04 -19.01 -21.61
CA SER A 1104 -25.07 -20.02 -21.42
C SER A 1104 -24.86 -20.93 -20.21
N GLY A 1105 -23.75 -20.77 -19.48
CA GLY A 1105 -23.38 -21.64 -18.34
C GLY A 1105 -23.03 -23.06 -18.74
N ARG A 1106 -22.66 -23.26 -20.01
CA ARG A 1106 -22.24 -24.56 -20.54
C ARG A 1106 -20.74 -24.81 -20.40
N VAL A 1107 -19.97 -23.74 -20.26
CA VAL A 1107 -18.51 -23.75 -20.11
C VAL A 1107 -18.17 -23.60 -18.63
N LYS A 1108 -17.27 -24.43 -18.12
CA LYS A 1108 -16.80 -24.40 -16.72
C LYS A 1108 -15.48 -23.63 -16.55
N ALA A 1109 -14.57 -23.82 -17.51
CA ALA A 1109 -13.31 -23.11 -17.61
C ALA A 1109 -13.06 -22.72 -19.07
N ALA A 1110 -12.39 -21.60 -19.28
CA ALA A 1110 -12.01 -21.12 -20.60
C ALA A 1110 -10.64 -20.45 -20.51
N HIS A 1111 -9.87 -20.61 -21.56
CA HIS A 1111 -8.57 -19.99 -21.72
C HIS A 1111 -8.31 -19.75 -23.21
N ASP A 1112 -7.68 -18.64 -23.57
CA ASP A 1112 -7.22 -18.39 -24.93
C ASP A 1112 -5.99 -19.28 -25.28
N VAL A 1113 -5.54 -19.24 -26.53
CA VAL A 1113 -4.31 -19.95 -26.95
C VAL A 1113 -3.34 -18.93 -27.54
N SER A 1114 -2.40 -18.49 -26.71
CA SER A 1114 -1.45 -17.41 -26.97
C SER A 1114 -0.01 -17.93 -26.99
N LYS A 1115 0.88 -17.35 -26.15
CA LYS A 1115 2.34 -17.61 -26.12
C LYS A 1115 2.63 -19.07 -25.79
N GLY A 1116 3.47 -19.72 -26.59
CA GLY A 1116 3.78 -21.16 -26.46
C GLY A 1116 2.68 -22.12 -26.95
N GLY A 1117 1.56 -21.60 -27.45
CA GLY A 1117 0.55 -22.37 -28.16
C GLY A 1117 -0.34 -23.26 -27.30
N LEU A 1118 -0.96 -24.25 -27.95
CA LEU A 1118 -1.97 -25.13 -27.35
C LEU A 1118 -1.43 -25.90 -26.13
N ALA A 1119 -0.16 -26.33 -26.20
CA ALA A 1119 0.46 -27.10 -25.15
C ALA A 1119 0.62 -26.29 -23.87
N THR A 1120 1.08 -25.05 -23.98
CA THR A 1120 1.21 -24.11 -22.86
C THR A 1120 -0.15 -23.75 -22.29
N ALA A 1121 -1.13 -23.38 -23.13
CA ALA A 1121 -2.47 -23.03 -22.66
C ALA A 1121 -3.11 -24.15 -21.83
N LEU A 1122 -3.04 -25.40 -22.30
CA LEU A 1122 -3.54 -26.55 -21.55
C LEU A 1122 -2.75 -26.80 -20.25
N ALA A 1123 -1.44 -26.58 -20.26
CA ALA A 1123 -0.60 -26.71 -19.06
C ALA A 1123 -0.93 -25.65 -18.01
N GLU A 1124 -1.19 -24.40 -18.40
CA GLU A 1124 -1.62 -23.32 -17.50
C GLU A 1124 -2.97 -23.63 -16.86
N MET A 1125 -3.95 -24.08 -17.67
CA MET A 1125 -5.25 -24.54 -17.16
C MET A 1125 -5.10 -25.68 -16.14
N ALA A 1126 -4.21 -26.64 -16.44
CA ALA A 1126 -3.91 -27.79 -15.59
C ALA A 1126 -3.25 -27.38 -14.26
N ILE A 1127 -2.25 -26.48 -14.32
CA ILE A 1127 -1.53 -25.96 -13.16
C ILE A 1127 -2.48 -25.22 -12.22
N ALA A 1128 -3.31 -24.32 -12.75
CA ALA A 1128 -4.24 -23.55 -11.95
C ALA A 1128 -5.41 -24.38 -11.41
N GLY A 1129 -5.83 -25.44 -12.12
CA GLY A 1129 -6.88 -26.37 -11.67
C GLY A 1129 -6.40 -27.47 -10.72
N ASP A 1130 -5.07 -27.63 -10.60
CA ASP A 1130 -4.43 -28.79 -9.97
C ASP A 1130 -4.97 -30.11 -10.54
N LYS A 1131 -5.05 -30.21 -11.88
CA LYS A 1131 -5.57 -31.36 -12.63
C LYS A 1131 -4.81 -31.61 -13.91
N GLY A 1132 -4.60 -32.86 -14.26
CA GLY A 1132 -4.03 -33.28 -15.54
C GLY A 1132 -5.03 -33.25 -16.69
N PHE A 1133 -4.60 -33.71 -17.87
CA PHE A 1133 -5.45 -33.93 -19.03
C PHE A 1133 -4.90 -35.01 -19.96
N LEU A 1134 -5.78 -35.56 -20.79
CA LEU A 1134 -5.42 -36.37 -21.96
C LEU A 1134 -5.99 -35.72 -23.21
N VAL A 1135 -5.10 -35.32 -24.12
CA VAL A 1135 -5.43 -34.70 -25.40
C VAL A 1135 -4.96 -35.58 -26.55
N ASP A 1136 -5.81 -35.72 -27.56
CA ASP A 1136 -5.54 -36.40 -28.82
C ASP A 1136 -5.29 -35.37 -29.92
N LEU A 1137 -4.02 -35.22 -30.30
CA LEU A 1137 -3.54 -34.32 -31.34
C LEU A 1137 -4.17 -34.64 -32.71
N GLY A 1138 -4.58 -35.89 -32.96
CA GLY A 1138 -5.30 -36.26 -34.18
C GLY A 1138 -6.70 -35.65 -34.27
N LYS A 1139 -7.23 -35.11 -33.17
CA LYS A 1139 -8.52 -34.39 -33.12
C LYS A 1139 -8.39 -32.86 -33.13
N VAL A 1140 -7.17 -32.33 -33.04
CA VAL A 1140 -6.93 -30.88 -33.07
C VAL A 1140 -7.32 -30.35 -34.46
N PRO A 1141 -8.24 -29.37 -34.57
CA PRO A 1141 -8.60 -28.81 -35.86
C PRO A 1141 -7.40 -28.07 -36.45
N GLY A 1142 -6.85 -28.55 -37.57
CA GLY A 1142 -5.69 -27.93 -38.19
C GLY A 1142 -5.39 -28.48 -39.58
N LYS A 1143 -4.45 -27.83 -40.28
CA LYS A 1143 -3.95 -28.27 -41.59
C LYS A 1143 -2.46 -28.65 -41.57
N VAL A 1144 -1.95 -29.00 -40.39
CA VAL A 1144 -0.53 -29.20 -40.15
C VAL A 1144 -0.26 -30.67 -39.85
N ALA A 1145 0.80 -31.22 -40.43
CA ALA A 1145 1.21 -32.61 -40.23
C ALA A 1145 2.23 -32.79 -39.10
N ARG A 1146 3.04 -31.76 -38.80
CA ARG A 1146 4.07 -31.80 -37.75
C ARG A 1146 3.45 -31.63 -36.36
N MET A 1147 3.95 -32.38 -35.37
CA MET A 1147 3.36 -32.42 -34.03
C MET A 1147 3.73 -31.19 -33.21
N ASP A 1148 4.99 -30.75 -33.30
CA ASP A 1148 5.46 -29.50 -32.71
C ASP A 1148 4.62 -28.28 -33.12
N TYR A 1149 4.21 -28.18 -34.38
CA TYR A 1149 3.37 -27.08 -34.84
C TYR A 1149 1.93 -27.19 -34.30
N LEU A 1150 1.37 -28.40 -34.15
CA LEU A 1150 0.06 -28.58 -33.51
C LEU A 1150 0.08 -28.15 -32.04
N LEU A 1151 1.21 -28.35 -31.36
CA LEU A 1151 1.42 -28.06 -29.95
C LEU A 1151 1.76 -26.59 -29.70
N PHE A 1152 2.69 -26.03 -30.46
CA PHE A 1152 3.38 -24.78 -30.09
C PHE A 1152 3.11 -23.61 -31.03
N SER A 1153 2.30 -23.77 -32.08
CA SER A 1153 1.88 -22.62 -32.88
C SER A 1153 1.08 -21.65 -32.02
N GLU A 1154 1.22 -20.34 -32.28
CA GLU A 1154 0.53 -19.27 -31.55
C GLU A 1154 -0.57 -18.63 -32.42
N ASN A 1155 -1.29 -19.46 -33.19
CA ASN A 1155 -2.34 -18.97 -34.09
C ASN A 1155 -3.54 -18.43 -33.31
N LYS A 1156 -4.12 -17.34 -33.81
CA LYS A 1156 -5.28 -16.67 -33.22
C LYS A 1156 -6.43 -16.46 -34.23
N PRO A 1157 -7.69 -16.37 -33.78
CA PRO A 1157 -8.16 -16.67 -32.43
C PRO A 1157 -8.30 -18.19 -32.20
N ARG A 1158 -7.95 -18.64 -31.00
CA ARG A 1158 -8.20 -20.01 -30.52
C ARG A 1158 -8.54 -20.00 -29.02
N TYR A 1159 -9.40 -20.92 -28.61
CA TYR A 1159 -9.81 -21.09 -27.21
C TYR A 1159 -9.83 -22.55 -26.81
N VAL A 1160 -9.40 -22.85 -25.59
CA VAL A 1160 -9.67 -24.12 -24.91
C VAL A 1160 -10.83 -23.92 -23.94
N LEU A 1161 -11.85 -24.77 -24.04
CA LEU A 1161 -13.03 -24.76 -23.17
C LEU A 1161 -13.16 -26.10 -22.45
N GLU A 1162 -13.45 -26.06 -21.16
CA GLU A 1162 -13.87 -27.22 -20.36
C GLU A 1162 -15.40 -27.27 -20.27
N SER A 1163 -15.98 -28.44 -20.54
CA SER A 1163 -17.42 -28.65 -20.43
C SER A 1163 -17.77 -30.13 -20.16
N ASN A 1164 -18.88 -30.36 -19.47
CA ASN A 1164 -19.43 -31.71 -19.37
C ASN A 1164 -19.90 -32.24 -20.74
N ARG A 1165 -19.96 -33.57 -20.87
CA ARG A 1165 -20.28 -34.28 -22.12
C ARG A 1165 -21.59 -33.85 -22.79
N LYS A 1166 -22.64 -33.60 -22.01
CA LYS A 1166 -23.96 -33.16 -22.53
C LYS A 1166 -23.86 -31.78 -23.17
N ASN A 1167 -23.16 -30.86 -22.50
CA ASN A 1167 -22.97 -29.49 -22.95
C ASN A 1167 -21.99 -29.40 -24.12
N THR A 1168 -20.97 -30.26 -24.18
CA THR A 1168 -20.02 -30.34 -25.31
C THR A 1168 -20.71 -30.52 -26.65
N LEU A 1169 -21.67 -31.45 -26.72
CA LEU A 1169 -22.45 -31.70 -27.93
C LEU A 1169 -23.25 -30.46 -28.37
N LEU A 1170 -23.78 -29.68 -27.42
CA LEU A 1170 -24.53 -28.46 -27.71
C LEU A 1170 -23.61 -27.34 -28.19
N ILE A 1171 -22.44 -27.17 -27.56
CA ILE A 1171 -21.43 -26.18 -27.95
C ILE A 1171 -20.96 -26.47 -29.38
N LEU A 1172 -20.54 -27.70 -29.68
CA LEU A 1172 -20.05 -28.10 -31.01
C LEU A 1172 -21.12 -27.93 -32.10
N ARG A 1173 -22.38 -28.28 -31.82
CA ARG A 1173 -23.49 -28.04 -32.77
C ARG A 1173 -23.69 -26.54 -33.03
N GLY A 1174 -23.65 -25.72 -31.99
CA GLY A 1174 -23.76 -24.26 -32.11
C GLY A 1174 -22.66 -23.66 -32.97
N LEU A 1175 -21.40 -24.01 -32.70
CA LEU A 1175 -20.23 -23.53 -33.46
C LEU A 1175 -20.25 -24.02 -34.92
N LYS A 1176 -20.61 -25.30 -35.14
CA LYS A 1176 -20.76 -25.87 -36.48
C LYS A 1176 -21.81 -25.13 -37.32
N SER A 1177 -22.94 -24.75 -36.73
CA SER A 1177 -23.99 -23.97 -37.42
C SER A 1177 -23.51 -22.60 -37.90
N LEU A 1178 -22.50 -22.03 -37.22
CA LEU A 1178 -21.87 -20.75 -37.55
C LEU A 1178 -20.62 -20.91 -38.44
N LYS A 1179 -20.29 -22.14 -38.86
CA LYS A 1179 -19.08 -22.50 -39.62
C LYS A 1179 -17.79 -22.13 -38.88
N ILE A 1180 -17.79 -22.26 -37.55
CA ILE A 1180 -16.61 -22.07 -36.71
C ILE A 1180 -15.99 -23.45 -36.43
N PRO A 1181 -14.72 -23.69 -36.81
CA PRO A 1181 -14.01 -24.92 -36.50
C PRO A 1181 -13.93 -25.14 -34.99
N ALA A 1182 -14.32 -26.32 -34.54
CA ALA A 1182 -14.17 -26.73 -33.15
C ALA A 1182 -14.23 -28.26 -33.05
N ALA A 1183 -13.49 -28.82 -32.10
CA ALA A 1183 -13.52 -30.25 -31.82
C ALA A 1183 -13.33 -30.54 -30.33
N LYS A 1184 -13.91 -31.64 -29.86
CA LYS A 1184 -13.47 -32.26 -28.60
C LYS A 1184 -12.08 -32.85 -28.86
N ILE A 1185 -11.08 -32.32 -28.17
CA ILE A 1185 -9.69 -32.75 -28.31
C ILE A 1185 -9.24 -33.68 -27.19
N GLY A 1186 -9.93 -33.68 -26.05
CA GLY A 1186 -9.46 -34.44 -24.90
C GLY A 1186 -10.44 -34.49 -23.73
N THR A 1187 -9.92 -34.89 -22.58
CA THR A 1187 -10.64 -34.91 -21.30
C THR A 1187 -9.71 -34.54 -20.14
N VAL A 1188 -10.27 -33.93 -19.09
CA VAL A 1188 -9.56 -33.65 -17.84
C VAL A 1188 -9.24 -34.95 -17.11
N GLN A 1189 -8.05 -35.03 -16.52
CA GLN A 1189 -7.54 -36.15 -15.74
C GLN A 1189 -6.99 -35.67 -14.39
N LYS A 1190 -6.47 -36.60 -13.57
CA LYS A 1190 -6.07 -36.28 -12.21
C LYS A 1190 -4.68 -35.64 -12.09
N THR A 1191 -3.63 -36.24 -12.64
CA THR A 1191 -2.24 -35.83 -12.29
C THR A 1191 -1.30 -35.56 -13.46
N ASP A 1192 -1.57 -36.05 -14.67
CA ASP A 1192 -0.57 -36.03 -15.76
C ASP A 1192 -1.04 -35.19 -16.94
N LEU A 1193 -0.11 -34.50 -17.61
CA LEU A 1193 -0.35 -33.78 -18.85
C LEU A 1193 0.06 -34.70 -20.00
N VAL A 1194 -0.92 -35.25 -20.70
CA VAL A 1194 -0.70 -36.26 -21.74
C VAL A 1194 -1.19 -35.75 -23.09
N PHE A 1195 -0.26 -35.66 -24.05
CA PHE A 1195 -0.57 -35.48 -25.47
C PHE A 1195 -0.32 -36.79 -26.21
N SER A 1196 -1.33 -37.26 -26.91
CA SER A 1196 -1.31 -38.48 -27.72
C SER A 1196 -1.58 -38.16 -29.18
N TYR A 1197 -1.08 -39.00 -30.07
CA TYR A 1197 -1.47 -39.07 -31.46
C TYR A 1197 -1.94 -40.50 -31.73
N PRO A 1198 -2.86 -40.81 -32.66
CA PRO A 1198 -3.42 -42.15 -32.81
C PRO A 1198 -2.38 -43.29 -32.73
N GLY A 1199 -2.47 -44.09 -31.66
CA GLY A 1199 -1.58 -45.23 -31.41
C GLY A 1199 -0.22 -44.92 -30.73
N LYS A 1200 0.07 -43.66 -30.36
CA LYS A 1200 1.35 -43.23 -29.77
C LYS A 1200 1.20 -42.10 -28.75
N THR A 1201 1.84 -42.22 -27.60
CA THR A 1201 2.01 -41.11 -26.65
C THR A 1201 3.16 -40.22 -27.12
N MET A 1202 2.91 -38.91 -27.23
CA MET A 1202 3.89 -37.92 -27.70
C MET A 1202 4.54 -37.17 -26.54
N ILE A 1203 3.73 -36.75 -25.56
CA ILE A 1203 4.17 -36.09 -24.32
C ILE A 1203 3.43 -36.74 -23.15
N SER A 1204 4.15 -37.02 -22.08
CA SER A 1204 3.58 -37.44 -20.79
C SER A 1204 4.44 -36.88 -19.67
N ILE A 1205 3.96 -35.84 -18.98
CA ILE A 1205 4.67 -35.22 -17.86
C ILE A 1205 3.81 -35.17 -16.61
N PRO A 1206 4.37 -35.42 -15.41
CA PRO A 1206 3.67 -35.18 -14.16
C PRO A 1206 3.33 -33.68 -14.01
N LEU A 1207 2.14 -33.36 -13.51
CA LEU A 1207 1.73 -31.99 -13.22
C LEU A 1207 2.71 -31.26 -12.28
N SER A 1208 3.29 -31.98 -11.32
CA SER A 1208 4.30 -31.42 -10.42
C SER A 1208 5.54 -30.89 -11.15
N SER A 1209 5.99 -31.58 -12.20
CA SER A 1209 7.15 -31.15 -13.00
C SER A 1209 6.82 -29.92 -13.84
N ALA A 1210 5.61 -29.85 -14.40
CA ALA A 1210 5.12 -28.66 -15.10
C ALA A 1210 5.02 -27.45 -14.16
N LYS A 1211 4.42 -27.63 -12.98
CA LYS A 1211 4.32 -26.61 -11.92
C LYS A 1211 5.68 -26.07 -11.51
N GLU A 1212 6.64 -26.97 -11.31
CA GLU A 1212 8.00 -26.60 -10.95
C GLU A 1212 8.57 -25.67 -12.03
N LYS A 1213 8.63 -26.12 -13.30
CA LYS A 1213 9.19 -25.35 -14.41
C LYS A 1213 8.50 -24.00 -14.61
N TRP A 1214 7.17 -23.97 -14.52
CA TRP A 1214 6.38 -22.74 -14.64
C TRP A 1214 6.66 -21.70 -13.55
N ALA A 1215 7.15 -22.10 -12.37
CA ALA A 1215 7.57 -21.20 -11.30
C ALA A 1215 9.01 -20.65 -11.45
N SER A 1216 9.52 -20.46 -12.68
CA SER A 1216 10.91 -20.05 -12.91
C SER A 1216 11.23 -18.61 -12.47
N ILE A 1217 10.35 -17.64 -12.73
CA ILE A 1217 10.54 -16.24 -12.31
C ILE A 1217 10.58 -16.08 -10.79
N PRO A 1218 9.59 -16.58 -10.01
CA PRO A 1218 9.67 -16.52 -8.54
C PRO A 1218 10.98 -17.09 -8.01
N ARG A 1219 11.42 -18.24 -8.52
CA ARG A 1219 12.69 -18.86 -8.12
C ARG A 1219 13.90 -18.01 -8.49
N ALA A 1220 13.95 -17.45 -9.70
CA ALA A 1220 15.06 -16.62 -10.16
C ALA A 1220 15.19 -15.34 -9.32
N MET A 1221 14.08 -14.71 -8.96
CA MET A 1221 14.10 -13.48 -8.18
C MET A 1221 14.30 -13.72 -6.69
N GLU A 1222 13.80 -14.83 -6.13
CA GLU A 1222 14.00 -15.20 -4.71
C GLU A 1222 15.40 -15.76 -4.41
N ALA A 1223 16.05 -16.43 -5.37
CA ALA A 1223 17.41 -16.95 -5.20
C ALA A 1223 18.50 -15.85 -5.15
N THR A 1224 18.11 -14.58 -5.39
CA THR A 1224 19.00 -13.42 -5.37
C THR A 1224 18.98 -12.69 -4.01
N LEU A 1225 18.13 -13.13 -3.07
CA LEU A 1225 18.09 -12.73 -1.65
C LEU A 1225 18.89 -13.70 -0.78
#